data_AF-A0A498P3C5-F1
#
_entry.id   AF-A0A498P3C5-F1
#
_cell.length_a   1.000
_cell.length_b   1.000
_cell.length_c   1.000
_cell.angle_alpha   90.00
_cell.angle_beta   90.00
_cell.angle_gamma   90.00
#
_symmetry.space_group_name_H-M   'P 1'
#
loop_
_entity.id
_entity.type
_entity.pdbx_description
1 polymer ?
#
loop_
_entity_poly.entity_id
_entity_poly.type
_entity_poly.pdbx_seq_one_letter_code
_entity_poly.pdbx_strand_id
1 'polypeptide(L)'
;MACPRRDQVKQRSGMVAGAAVTVTPAAEPGETEEEPGLESPHSTLNLQATQIPPPSRKSEHRRVKWPAANNKEWLKLDENVDKCLESISKGSVDQKLQTMCTIVLNMGAERFGVEERRGDSNPAKLNRREAKISQLRQELKSLRRQFKMAKEEERTALGLVAPPEPGIQFDCAEPTLKEVEEAVRAARSSSAPGPSGVPYKVYKQCPQLLRRLWKILKVIWRRGKVAAQWRYAEGVWIPKEEGSCDIEQFRIISLLSVESKIFFKIVSQRLTVFLQKNSYIDTSVQKGGVPGVPGCLEHTGVVTQLIREAKESKGDLATLWLDLANAYGSIPHKLVEIALVRHHVPVKIRNLIMDYYNNFSTRVSSGQVTSSWHQLEKGIITGCTISVSLFSLAMNMIVKSAEVECRGPKSRSGTRQPPIRAFMDDLTVMTTFVPGCRWLLQGLERLISWARMSFKPAKSRSLVLKKGKVSDRFRFALGETTIPSVTEKSLGKIFNSSLKDSAAIKQTKRDLTIWLTAIDKSGLPGKFKAWIYQHGVLPRLLWPLSVYEVPTSTVEALEKSISQFLRRWLGLPRSLSSIALYGHSTKLHLPLIGLSEEFKVARSREVLMYRDSRDTKVTAAGILVKTGRKWQAQEAVTKAEV
;
A
#
# COMPACT_ATOMS: atom_id res chain seq x y z
N MET A 1 43.04 -0.78 31.81
CA MET A 1 43.34 -0.56 33.25
C MET A 1 42.05 -0.15 33.97
N ALA A 2 42.06 -0.10 35.30
CA ALA A 2 40.85 -0.18 36.13
C ALA A 2 40.14 1.17 36.43
N CYS A 3 38.93 1.03 37.01
CA CYS A 3 38.14 1.99 37.80
C CYS A 3 38.97 2.78 38.86
N PRO A 4 38.49 3.90 39.48
CA PRO A 4 37.15 3.99 40.12
C PRO A 4 36.45 5.36 40.41
N ARG A 5 35.17 5.29 40.86
CA ARG A 5 34.48 6.21 41.84
C ARG A 5 34.25 7.69 41.38
N ARG A 6 33.49 8.60 42.04
CA ARG A 6 32.55 8.73 43.21
C ARG A 6 31.69 10.05 42.99
N ASP A 7 30.62 10.46 43.68
CA ASP A 7 29.55 9.88 44.55
C ASP A 7 28.35 10.87 44.72
N GLN A 8 27.10 10.39 44.92
CA GLN A 8 25.91 11.08 45.52
C GLN A 8 25.40 12.42 44.91
N VAL A 9 24.21 13.00 45.19
CA VAL A 9 23.33 13.25 46.38
C VAL A 9 21.89 13.54 45.86
N LYS A 10 20.69 13.35 46.48
CA LYS A 10 20.08 12.63 47.65
C LYS A 10 18.54 12.53 47.34
N GLN A 11 17.85 11.39 47.51
CA GLN A 11 17.05 10.92 48.68
C GLN A 11 15.77 11.70 49.12
N ARG A 12 14.61 11.02 49.05
CA ARG A 12 13.54 10.81 50.06
C ARG A 12 12.68 9.62 49.56
N SER A 13 12.65 8.40 50.15
CA SER A 13 12.11 7.93 51.46
C SER A 13 10.57 7.92 51.51
N GLY A 14 9.85 6.82 51.82
CA GLY A 14 10.17 5.40 52.10
C GLY A 14 8.93 4.53 51.73
N MET A 15 8.65 3.31 52.20
CA MET A 15 9.36 2.26 52.97
C MET A 15 8.55 0.94 52.86
N VAL A 16 9.22 -0.23 52.80
CA VAL A 16 9.03 -1.49 53.59
C VAL A 16 7.60 -2.09 53.77
N ALA A 17 7.34 -3.41 53.74
CA ALA A 17 8.17 -4.65 53.71
C ALA A 17 7.80 -5.52 52.46
N GLY A 18 8.31 -6.74 52.16
CA GLY A 18 8.87 -7.87 52.94
C GLY A 18 7.88 -9.06 52.90
N ALA A 19 8.25 -10.33 52.72
CA ALA A 19 9.56 -11.00 52.65
C ALA A 19 9.56 -12.15 51.60
N ALA A 20 10.61 -12.99 51.56
CA ALA A 20 10.81 -14.10 50.61
C ALA A 20 10.79 -15.49 51.29
N VAL A 21 10.84 -16.60 50.53
CA VAL A 21 11.47 -17.90 50.89
C VAL A 21 11.52 -18.88 49.68
N THR A 22 12.25 -20.00 49.82
CA THR A 22 13.00 -20.74 48.77
C THR A 22 12.56 -22.20 48.45
N VAL A 23 12.56 -22.56 47.16
CA VAL A 23 13.29 -23.71 46.51
C VAL A 23 13.02 -25.20 46.93
N THR A 24 12.21 -25.93 46.10
CA THR A 24 12.33 -27.37 45.66
C THR A 24 12.21 -28.53 46.70
N PRO A 25 12.18 -29.86 46.33
CA PRO A 25 12.07 -30.58 45.01
C PRO A 25 11.07 -31.78 44.91
N ALA A 26 10.98 -32.38 43.69
CA ALA A 26 10.77 -33.81 43.32
C ALA A 26 9.43 -34.60 43.56
N ALA A 27 8.91 -35.23 42.48
CA ALA A 27 8.47 -36.65 42.37
C ALA A 27 7.89 -37.01 40.96
N GLU A 28 8.07 -38.26 40.51
CA GLU A 28 7.43 -38.97 39.38
C GLU A 28 6.93 -40.35 39.92
N PRO A 29 6.34 -41.33 39.15
CA PRO A 29 5.91 -41.38 37.74
C PRO A 29 4.45 -41.91 37.56
N GLY A 30 4.05 -42.30 36.33
CA GLY A 30 2.85 -43.12 36.07
C GLY A 30 2.44 -43.23 34.60
N GLU A 31 2.37 -44.46 34.07
CA GLU A 31 1.98 -44.77 32.67
C GLU A 31 0.56 -45.37 32.58
N THR A 32 -0.07 -45.31 31.41
CA THR A 32 -0.98 -46.37 30.90
C THR A 32 -1.23 -46.16 29.39
N GLU A 33 -1.61 -47.24 28.69
CA GLU A 33 -1.63 -47.34 27.22
C GLU A 33 -3.06 -47.23 26.64
N GLU A 34 -3.19 -46.80 25.38
CA GLU A 34 -4.37 -47.11 24.53
C GLU A 34 -3.96 -47.23 23.03
N GLU A 35 -4.17 -48.41 22.45
CA GLU A 35 -4.08 -48.75 21.01
C GLU A 35 -4.89 -50.06 20.77
N PRO A 36 -5.27 -50.43 19.53
CA PRO A 36 -5.88 -49.61 18.48
C PRO A 36 -7.11 -50.30 17.81
N GLY A 37 -7.93 -49.56 17.06
CA GLY A 37 -8.91 -50.14 16.13
C GLY A 37 -10.06 -49.19 15.73
N LEU A 38 -10.77 -49.38 14.62
CA LEU A 38 -10.56 -50.31 13.50
C LEU A 38 -11.28 -49.73 12.26
N GLU A 39 -10.65 -49.69 11.08
CA GLU A 39 -11.22 -49.04 9.89
C GLU A 39 -12.04 -49.96 8.96
N SER A 40 -12.88 -49.30 8.13
CA SER A 40 -13.47 -49.74 6.85
C SER A 40 -14.93 -50.26 6.86
N PRO A 41 -15.66 -50.14 5.73
CA PRO A 41 -15.65 -49.08 4.71
C PRO A 41 -17.07 -48.46 4.51
N HIS A 42 -17.22 -47.46 3.61
CA HIS A 42 -18.22 -47.46 2.51
C HIS A 42 -18.39 -46.11 1.77
N SER A 43 -18.53 -46.22 0.44
CA SER A 43 -19.21 -45.35 -0.55
C SER A 43 -19.31 -43.82 -0.38
N THR A 44 -18.90 -43.11 -1.43
CA THR A 44 -19.19 -41.69 -1.68
C THR A 44 -20.69 -41.41 -1.94
N LEU A 45 -21.34 -40.58 -1.11
CA LEU A 45 -22.63 -39.95 -1.44
C LEU A 45 -22.73 -38.52 -0.89
N ASN A 46 -23.14 -37.58 -1.77
CA ASN A 46 -23.59 -36.20 -1.55
C ASN A 46 -23.47 -35.56 -0.15
N LEU A 47 -22.35 -34.88 0.13
CA LEU A 47 -22.28 -33.87 1.20
C LEU A 47 -22.92 -32.54 0.75
N GLN A 48 -24.25 -32.45 0.81
CA GLN A 48 -24.90 -31.16 1.06
C GLN A 48 -24.71 -30.83 2.55
N ALA A 49 -24.06 -29.71 2.85
CA ALA A 49 -23.84 -29.29 4.23
C ALA A 49 -25.15 -28.77 4.85
N THR A 50 -25.88 -29.64 5.54
CA THR A 50 -27.04 -29.29 6.35
C THR A 50 -26.65 -28.22 7.36
N GLN A 51 -27.35 -27.08 7.36
CA GLN A 51 -27.08 -26.02 8.32
C GLN A 51 -27.50 -26.48 9.71
N ILE A 52 -26.56 -26.51 10.66
CA ILE A 52 -26.86 -26.65 12.08
C ILE A 52 -27.70 -25.43 12.47
N PRO A 53 -28.95 -25.59 12.94
CA PRO A 53 -29.76 -24.46 13.37
C PRO A 53 -29.14 -23.82 14.64
N PRO A 54 -29.29 -22.50 14.84
CA PRO A 54 -28.81 -21.84 16.05
C PRO A 54 -29.51 -22.43 17.29
N PRO A 55 -28.82 -22.50 18.46
CA PRO A 55 -29.35 -23.17 19.64
C PRO A 55 -30.65 -22.53 20.11
N SER A 56 -31.73 -23.31 20.10
CA SER A 56 -33.10 -22.86 20.38
C SER A 56 -33.37 -22.71 21.88
N ARG A 57 -32.70 -21.76 22.54
CA ARG A 57 -33.12 -21.23 23.84
C ARG A 57 -33.75 -19.85 23.66
N LYS A 58 -35.06 -19.83 23.40
CA LYS A 58 -35.90 -18.70 23.82
C LYS A 58 -36.01 -18.76 25.34
N SER A 59 -35.17 -18.03 26.06
CA SER A 59 -35.45 -17.73 27.46
C SER A 59 -36.61 -16.73 27.51
N GLU A 60 -37.77 -17.17 27.97
CA GLU A 60 -38.92 -16.29 28.19
C GLU A 60 -38.68 -15.44 29.44
N HIS A 61 -37.96 -14.34 29.27
CA HIS A 61 -37.74 -13.34 30.30
C HIS A 61 -39.08 -12.64 30.63
N ARG A 62 -39.85 -13.24 31.53
CA ARG A 62 -41.08 -12.68 32.12
C ARG A 62 -40.74 -11.31 32.73
N ARG A 63 -41.41 -10.25 32.27
CA ARG A 63 -41.19 -8.88 32.74
C ARG A 63 -42.28 -8.51 33.73
N VAL A 64 -41.94 -8.45 35.01
CA VAL A 64 -42.85 -8.11 36.11
C VAL A 64 -43.25 -6.63 36.02
N LYS A 65 -44.52 -6.33 36.30
CA LYS A 65 -45.06 -4.96 36.38
C LYS A 65 -44.71 -4.31 37.72
N TRP A 66 -43.41 -4.08 37.96
CA TRP A 66 -42.92 -3.49 39.19
C TRP A 66 -43.61 -2.15 39.50
N PRO A 67 -44.16 -1.95 40.72
CA PRO A 67 -44.76 -0.67 41.11
C PRO A 67 -43.68 0.42 41.25
N ALA A 68 -44.08 1.69 41.26
CA ALA A 68 -43.15 2.80 41.51
C ALA A 68 -42.41 2.60 42.85
N ALA A 69 -41.11 2.87 42.88
CA ALA A 69 -40.20 2.58 44.00
C ALA A 69 -40.64 3.17 45.36
N ASN A 70 -41.50 4.20 45.33
CA ASN A 70 -41.99 4.92 46.50
C ASN A 70 -43.25 4.27 47.14
N ASN A 71 -43.77 3.17 46.57
CA ASN A 71 -44.98 2.49 47.05
C ASN A 71 -44.69 1.63 48.31
N LYS A 72 -45.55 1.70 49.33
CA LYS A 72 -45.48 0.89 50.56
C LYS A 72 -45.53 -0.62 50.30
N GLU A 73 -45.97 -1.06 49.13
CA GLU A 73 -45.96 -2.48 48.74
C GLU A 73 -44.55 -3.03 48.43
N TRP A 74 -43.55 -2.16 48.15
CA TRP A 74 -42.15 -2.59 48.06
C TRP A 74 -41.59 -3.06 49.40
N LEU A 75 -41.86 -2.31 50.48
CA LEU A 75 -41.44 -2.71 51.83
C LEU A 75 -42.04 -4.07 52.24
N LYS A 76 -43.31 -4.31 51.87
CA LYS A 76 -43.98 -5.60 52.04
C LYS A 76 -43.46 -6.71 51.13
N LEU A 77 -42.72 -6.38 50.06
CA LEU A 77 -42.01 -7.36 49.23
C LEU A 77 -40.67 -7.72 49.87
N ASP A 78 -39.83 -6.74 50.22
CA ASP A 78 -38.54 -6.95 50.89
C ASP A 78 -38.71 -7.80 52.16
N GLU A 79 -39.62 -7.40 53.07
CA GLU A 79 -39.92 -8.17 54.28
C GLU A 79 -40.32 -9.64 54.02
N ASN A 80 -40.96 -9.93 52.88
CA ASN A 80 -41.39 -11.27 52.53
C ASN A 80 -40.29 -12.06 51.81
N VAL A 81 -39.43 -11.37 51.05
CA VAL A 81 -38.26 -11.96 50.39
C VAL A 81 -37.21 -12.33 51.44
N ASP A 82 -36.90 -11.45 52.39
CA ASP A 82 -35.95 -11.71 53.47
C ASP A 82 -36.38 -12.90 54.33
N LYS A 83 -37.63 -12.93 54.83
CA LYS A 83 -38.16 -14.08 55.58
C LYS A 83 -38.10 -15.40 54.79
N CYS A 84 -38.26 -15.34 53.47
CA CYS A 84 -38.11 -16.51 52.60
C CYS A 84 -36.63 -16.94 52.48
N LEU A 85 -35.70 -16.00 52.29
CA LEU A 85 -34.26 -16.26 52.20
C LEU A 85 -33.65 -16.76 53.53
N GLU A 86 -34.11 -16.24 54.67
CA GLU A 86 -33.75 -16.74 56.00
C GLU A 86 -34.15 -18.22 56.17
N SER A 87 -35.34 -18.60 55.73
CA SER A 87 -35.81 -20.00 55.78
C SER A 87 -35.00 -20.95 54.88
N ILE A 88 -34.39 -20.43 53.81
CA ILE A 88 -33.62 -21.18 52.80
C ILE A 88 -32.09 -21.08 53.08
N SER A 89 -31.68 -20.54 54.23
CA SER A 89 -30.32 -20.06 54.52
C SER A 89 -29.15 -21.07 54.48
N LYS A 90 -29.37 -22.36 54.21
CA LYS A 90 -28.33 -23.40 54.07
C LYS A 90 -27.89 -23.60 52.62
N GLY A 91 -26.95 -22.78 52.14
CA GLY A 91 -26.37 -22.88 50.79
C GLY A 91 -25.20 -21.91 50.57
N SER A 92 -24.45 -22.08 49.47
CA SER A 92 -23.33 -21.20 49.12
C SER A 92 -23.79 -19.80 48.66
N VAL A 93 -22.87 -18.82 48.63
CA VAL A 93 -23.19 -17.43 48.26
C VAL A 93 -23.74 -17.34 46.82
N ASP A 94 -23.15 -18.04 45.85
CA ASP A 94 -23.63 -18.06 44.47
C ASP A 94 -25.00 -18.74 44.33
N GLN A 95 -25.24 -19.83 45.07
CA GLN A 95 -26.56 -20.47 45.11
C GLN A 95 -27.62 -19.53 45.73
N LYS A 96 -27.27 -18.81 46.79
CA LYS A 96 -28.15 -17.80 47.41
C LYS A 96 -28.47 -16.67 46.43
N LEU A 97 -27.48 -16.15 45.70
CA LEU A 97 -27.68 -15.13 44.66
C LEU A 97 -28.62 -15.59 43.54
N GLN A 98 -28.41 -16.79 42.98
CA GLN A 98 -29.30 -17.33 41.94
C GLN A 98 -30.72 -17.58 42.47
N THR A 99 -30.83 -18.16 43.66
CA THR A 99 -32.12 -18.47 44.29
C THR A 99 -32.88 -17.18 44.62
N MET A 100 -32.21 -16.16 45.15
CA MET A 100 -32.78 -14.82 45.41
C MET A 100 -33.35 -14.19 44.15
N CYS A 101 -32.59 -14.16 43.04
CA CYS A 101 -33.12 -13.64 41.78
C CYS A 101 -34.36 -14.40 41.29
N THR A 102 -34.43 -15.72 41.48
CA THR A 102 -35.61 -16.54 41.13
C THR A 102 -36.80 -16.27 42.06
N ILE A 103 -36.59 -16.18 43.37
CA ILE A 103 -37.62 -15.87 44.38
C ILE A 103 -38.22 -14.48 44.11
N VAL A 104 -37.39 -13.45 43.97
CA VAL A 104 -37.82 -12.07 43.70
C VAL A 104 -38.63 -11.98 42.41
N LEU A 105 -38.18 -12.62 41.32
CA LEU A 105 -38.91 -12.62 40.05
C LEU A 105 -40.26 -13.35 40.13
N ASN A 106 -40.35 -14.47 40.84
CA ASN A 106 -41.59 -15.22 40.99
C ASN A 106 -42.59 -14.49 41.90
N MET A 107 -42.16 -14.06 43.09
CA MET A 107 -43.01 -13.30 44.02
C MET A 107 -43.47 -11.96 43.42
N GLY A 108 -42.61 -11.29 42.66
CA GLY A 108 -42.99 -10.10 41.89
C GLY A 108 -44.04 -10.42 40.81
N ALA A 109 -43.84 -11.50 40.04
CA ALA A 109 -44.76 -11.92 38.98
C ALA A 109 -46.13 -12.33 39.52
N GLU A 110 -46.21 -12.97 40.69
CA GLU A 110 -47.46 -13.31 41.36
C GLU A 110 -48.17 -12.06 41.92
N ARG A 111 -47.43 -11.18 42.60
CA ARG A 111 -48.02 -10.06 43.36
C ARG A 111 -48.40 -8.85 42.50
N PHE A 112 -47.67 -8.60 41.42
CA PHE A 112 -47.88 -7.44 40.55
C PHE A 112 -48.24 -7.81 39.09
N GLY A 113 -48.16 -9.10 38.75
CA GLY A 113 -48.43 -9.59 37.39
C GLY A 113 -47.27 -9.35 36.41
N VAL A 114 -47.43 -9.91 35.22
CA VAL A 114 -46.45 -9.87 34.13
C VAL A 114 -46.96 -8.98 32.99
N GLU A 115 -46.06 -8.32 32.28
CA GLU A 115 -46.34 -7.68 30.99
C GLU A 115 -46.50 -8.74 29.89
N GLU A 116 -47.72 -8.92 29.39
CA GLU A 116 -47.95 -9.65 28.15
C GLU A 116 -47.40 -8.85 26.96
N ARG A 117 -46.59 -9.50 26.11
CA ARG A 117 -46.13 -8.90 24.86
C ARG A 117 -47.28 -8.80 23.88
N ARG A 118 -47.81 -7.58 23.69
CA ARG A 118 -48.52 -7.24 22.44
C ARG A 118 -47.59 -7.54 21.26
N GLY A 119 -48.09 -8.28 20.28
CA GLY A 119 -47.31 -8.65 19.10
C GLY A 119 -47.08 -7.44 18.19
N ASP A 120 -45.83 -7.02 18.02
CA ASP A 120 -45.45 -5.96 17.08
C ASP A 120 -45.64 -6.43 15.63
N SER A 121 -46.84 -6.23 15.09
CA SER A 121 -47.17 -6.39 13.66
C SER A 121 -46.68 -5.19 12.83
N ASN A 122 -45.44 -4.75 13.07
CA ASN A 122 -44.81 -3.66 12.35
C ASN A 122 -43.42 -4.11 11.87
N PRO A 123 -43.15 -4.24 10.56
CA PRO A 123 -41.82 -4.65 10.09
C PRO A 123 -40.81 -3.56 10.45
N ALA A 124 -39.78 -3.94 11.23
CA ALA A 124 -38.73 -3.02 11.64
C ALA A 124 -38.17 -2.29 10.42
N LYS A 125 -38.20 -0.94 10.44
CA LYS A 125 -37.67 -0.11 9.35
C LYS A 125 -36.18 -0.43 9.17
N LEU A 126 -35.88 -1.19 8.13
CA LEU A 126 -34.52 -1.57 7.71
C LEU A 126 -33.61 -0.36 7.80
N ASN A 127 -32.52 -0.49 8.55
CA ASN A 127 -31.52 0.56 8.66
C ASN A 127 -31.02 0.90 7.24
N ARG A 128 -30.68 2.16 6.97
CA ARG A 128 -30.23 2.64 5.65
C ARG A 128 -29.13 1.76 5.03
N ARG A 129 -28.28 1.15 5.88
CA ARG A 129 -27.27 0.15 5.48
C ARG A 129 -27.89 -1.18 5.02
N GLU A 130 -28.86 -1.72 5.75
CA GLU A 130 -29.53 -2.99 5.48
C GLU A 130 -30.43 -2.90 4.24
N ALA A 131 -31.19 -1.80 4.11
CA ALA A 131 -31.97 -1.50 2.91
C ALA A 131 -31.08 -1.45 1.66
N LYS A 132 -29.90 -0.80 1.75
CA LYS A 132 -28.95 -0.76 0.64
C LYS A 132 -28.31 -2.12 0.35
N ILE A 133 -28.01 -2.93 1.38
CA ILE A 133 -27.55 -4.32 1.20
C ILE A 133 -28.62 -5.18 0.51
N SER A 134 -29.90 -5.03 0.86
CA SER A 134 -31.00 -5.75 0.23
C SER A 134 -31.16 -5.38 -1.25
N GLN A 135 -31.14 -4.08 -1.56
CA GLN A 135 -31.15 -3.57 -2.94
C GLN A 135 -29.98 -4.13 -3.75
N LEU A 136 -28.74 -4.04 -3.24
CA LEU A 136 -27.54 -4.56 -3.90
C LEU A 136 -27.59 -6.09 -4.09
N ARG A 137 -28.24 -6.84 -3.19
CA ARG A 137 -28.45 -8.29 -3.35
C ARG A 137 -29.47 -8.63 -4.44
N GLN A 138 -30.54 -7.85 -4.59
CA GLN A 138 -31.50 -7.99 -5.70
C GLN A 138 -30.85 -7.64 -7.04
N GLU A 139 -30.12 -6.53 -7.09
CA GLU A 139 -29.36 -6.06 -8.26
C GLU A 139 -28.28 -7.07 -8.68
N LEU A 140 -27.56 -7.67 -7.72
CA LEU A 140 -26.63 -8.77 -8.01
C LEU A 140 -27.35 -10.02 -8.57
N LYS A 141 -28.60 -10.27 -8.17
CA LYS A 141 -29.41 -11.41 -8.63
C LYS A 141 -29.94 -11.19 -10.05
N SER A 142 -30.34 -9.97 -10.43
CA SER A 142 -30.70 -9.63 -11.81
C SER A 142 -29.47 -9.62 -12.73
N LEU A 143 -28.38 -8.96 -12.34
CA LEU A 143 -27.12 -8.95 -13.10
C LEU A 143 -26.56 -10.38 -13.33
N ARG A 144 -26.66 -11.27 -12.34
CA ARG A 144 -26.28 -12.70 -12.51
C ARG A 144 -27.18 -13.47 -13.48
N ARG A 145 -28.46 -13.10 -13.60
CA ARG A 145 -29.37 -13.68 -14.62
C ARG A 145 -29.03 -13.14 -16.00
N GLN A 146 -28.87 -11.82 -16.14
CA GLN A 146 -28.46 -11.17 -17.39
C GLN A 146 -27.13 -11.72 -17.91
N PHE A 147 -26.09 -11.83 -17.07
CA PHE A 147 -24.80 -12.40 -17.47
C PHE A 147 -24.89 -13.87 -17.93
N LYS A 148 -25.80 -14.66 -17.33
CA LYS A 148 -26.07 -16.03 -17.81
C LYS A 148 -26.77 -16.07 -19.17
N MET A 149 -27.66 -15.12 -19.45
CA MET A 149 -28.44 -15.07 -20.70
C MET A 149 -27.71 -14.37 -21.85
N ALA A 150 -26.75 -13.48 -21.54
CA ALA A 150 -25.90 -12.83 -22.53
C ALA A 150 -25.05 -13.83 -23.33
N LYS A 151 -24.86 -13.57 -24.62
CA LYS A 151 -23.97 -14.31 -25.53
C LYS A 151 -22.50 -14.19 -25.10
N GLU A 152 -21.63 -15.05 -25.62
CA GLU A 152 -20.18 -15.00 -25.30
C GLU A 152 -19.53 -13.66 -25.73
N GLU A 153 -19.98 -13.10 -26.85
CA GLU A 153 -19.62 -11.77 -27.37
C GLU A 153 -20.13 -10.65 -26.43
N GLU A 154 -21.31 -10.80 -25.86
CA GLU A 154 -21.92 -9.83 -24.93
C GLU A 154 -21.31 -9.94 -23.51
N ARG A 155 -20.87 -11.14 -23.11
CA ARG A 155 -20.02 -11.35 -21.92
C ARG A 155 -18.63 -10.75 -22.10
N THR A 156 -18.20 -10.56 -23.35
CA THR A 156 -16.98 -9.84 -23.74
C THR A 156 -17.25 -8.42 -24.28
N ALA A 157 -18.40 -7.80 -23.91
CA ALA A 157 -18.83 -6.45 -24.35
C ALA A 157 -17.99 -5.25 -23.86
N LEU A 158 -16.71 -5.48 -23.54
CA LEU A 158 -15.68 -4.46 -23.63
C LEU A 158 -14.52 -5.06 -24.42
N GLY A 159 -14.02 -4.29 -25.39
CA GLY A 159 -12.83 -4.59 -26.19
C GLY A 159 -11.53 -4.53 -25.38
N LEU A 160 -11.52 -5.22 -24.23
CA LEU A 160 -10.33 -5.45 -23.43
C LEU A 160 -9.31 -6.19 -24.28
N VAL A 161 -8.06 -5.73 -24.28
CA VAL A 161 -6.98 -6.39 -25.02
C VAL A 161 -6.84 -7.84 -24.56
N ALA A 162 -6.87 -8.76 -25.51
CA ALA A 162 -6.42 -10.13 -25.32
C ALA A 162 -5.01 -10.23 -25.92
N PRO A 163 -3.96 -10.43 -25.11
CA PRO A 163 -2.62 -10.67 -25.62
C PRO A 163 -2.52 -12.05 -26.31
N PRO A 164 -1.55 -12.23 -27.22
CA PRO A 164 -1.28 -13.54 -27.83
C PRO A 164 -0.83 -14.57 -26.81
N GLU A 165 -0.84 -15.84 -27.21
CA GLU A 165 -0.37 -16.97 -26.40
C GLU A 165 1.09 -16.82 -25.93
N PRO A 166 1.47 -17.42 -24.79
CA PRO A 166 2.78 -17.20 -24.19
C PRO A 166 3.88 -17.96 -24.91
N GLY A 167 4.72 -17.25 -25.67
CA GLY A 167 5.94 -17.79 -26.26
C GLY A 167 6.96 -18.30 -25.24
N ILE A 168 6.87 -17.87 -23.97
CA ILE A 168 7.63 -18.44 -22.85
C ILE A 168 6.68 -18.82 -21.72
N GLN A 169 6.63 -20.11 -21.43
CA GLN A 169 5.78 -20.70 -20.38
C GLN A 169 6.17 -20.24 -18.97
N PHE A 170 5.20 -20.26 -18.05
CA PHE A 170 5.39 -19.90 -16.65
C PHE A 170 6.12 -21.03 -15.90
N ASP A 171 7.08 -20.67 -15.04
CA ASP A 171 7.80 -21.64 -14.19
C ASP A 171 6.92 -22.22 -13.07
N CYS A 172 6.30 -23.35 -13.37
CA CYS A 172 5.47 -24.15 -12.47
C CYS A 172 6.24 -25.11 -11.54
N ALA A 173 7.59 -25.16 -11.60
CA ALA A 173 8.41 -26.04 -10.77
C ALA A 173 8.32 -25.66 -9.28
N GLU A 174 8.73 -26.53 -8.35
CA GLU A 174 8.72 -26.19 -6.93
C GLU A 174 9.67 -25.00 -6.59
N PRO A 175 9.34 -24.17 -5.58
CA PRO A 175 10.27 -23.19 -5.05
C PRO A 175 11.57 -23.85 -4.59
N THR A 176 12.70 -23.37 -5.08
CA THR A 176 14.03 -23.84 -4.68
C THR A 176 14.44 -23.26 -3.33
N LEU A 177 15.40 -23.91 -2.65
CA LEU A 177 15.96 -23.36 -1.41
C LEU A 177 16.69 -22.03 -1.69
N LYS A 178 17.34 -21.91 -2.86
CA LYS A 178 18.04 -20.69 -3.30
C LYS A 178 17.09 -19.50 -3.43
N GLU A 179 15.93 -19.65 -4.08
CA GLU A 179 14.93 -18.57 -4.17
C GLU A 179 14.44 -18.12 -2.77
N VAL A 180 14.27 -19.07 -1.84
CA VAL A 180 13.88 -18.79 -0.45
C VAL A 180 14.98 -18.04 0.30
N GLU A 181 16.23 -18.46 0.16
CA GLU A 181 17.40 -17.79 0.75
C GLU A 181 17.59 -16.38 0.17
N GLU A 182 17.43 -16.19 -1.14
CA GLU A 182 17.52 -14.88 -1.80
C GLU A 182 16.39 -13.94 -1.37
N ALA A 183 15.15 -14.43 -1.30
CA ALA A 183 14.00 -13.66 -0.81
C ALA A 183 14.18 -13.21 0.65
N VAL A 184 14.71 -14.09 1.51
CA VAL A 184 15.04 -13.75 2.91
C VAL A 184 16.23 -12.80 3.01
N ARG A 185 17.30 -13.01 2.21
CA ARG A 185 18.51 -12.16 2.19
C ARG A 185 18.16 -10.71 1.80
N ALA A 186 17.36 -10.54 0.75
CA ALA A 186 16.93 -9.24 0.23
C ALA A 186 15.96 -8.48 1.15
N ALA A 187 15.22 -9.17 2.03
CA ALA A 187 14.32 -8.51 2.98
C ALA A 187 15.09 -7.74 4.07
N ARG A 188 14.53 -6.61 4.54
CA ARG A 188 15.12 -5.84 5.65
C ARG A 188 14.94 -6.59 6.97
N SER A 189 16.03 -6.82 7.70
CA SER A 189 16.02 -7.57 8.97
C SER A 189 15.18 -6.91 10.07
N SER A 190 14.97 -5.59 9.97
CA SER A 190 14.11 -4.75 10.83
C SER A 190 12.68 -4.54 10.28
N SER A 191 12.28 -5.26 9.23
CA SER A 191 10.89 -5.23 8.76
C SER A 191 9.98 -5.89 9.79
N ALA A 192 8.91 -5.18 10.18
CA ALA A 192 7.98 -5.64 11.19
C ALA A 192 7.32 -7.00 10.83
N PRO A 193 7.11 -7.87 11.82
CA PRO A 193 6.33 -9.09 11.64
C PRO A 193 4.85 -8.76 11.45
N GLY A 194 4.08 -9.74 10.96
CA GLY A 194 2.61 -9.71 11.06
C GLY A 194 2.13 -10.37 12.36
N PRO A 195 0.85 -10.80 12.42
CA PRO A 195 0.26 -11.42 13.62
C PRO A 195 1.00 -12.64 14.19
N SER A 196 1.90 -13.29 13.42
CA SER A 196 2.75 -14.39 13.92
C SER A 196 3.92 -13.95 14.80
N GLY A 197 4.24 -12.65 14.89
CA GLY A 197 5.36 -12.12 15.67
C GLY A 197 6.77 -12.44 15.12
N VAL A 198 6.91 -13.44 14.25
CA VAL A 198 8.22 -13.90 13.71
C VAL A 198 8.81 -12.89 12.71
N PRO A 199 10.00 -12.30 12.97
CA PRO A 199 10.65 -11.35 12.07
C PRO A 199 11.63 -12.03 11.10
N TYR A 200 11.98 -11.36 10.01
CA TYR A 200 13.02 -11.82 9.07
C TYR A 200 14.38 -12.11 9.73
N LYS A 201 14.70 -11.46 10.86
CA LYS A 201 15.93 -11.74 11.62
C LYS A 201 16.04 -13.22 12.00
N VAL A 202 14.95 -13.88 12.40
CA VAL A 202 14.94 -15.30 12.77
C VAL A 202 15.33 -16.17 11.57
N TYR A 203 14.68 -15.97 10.43
CA TYR A 203 14.99 -16.72 9.20
C TYR A 203 16.40 -16.45 8.63
N LYS A 204 17.01 -15.29 8.94
CA LYS A 204 18.40 -14.97 8.59
C LYS A 204 19.44 -15.56 9.55
N GLN A 205 19.06 -15.96 10.76
CA GLN A 205 19.99 -16.44 11.79
C GLN A 205 19.84 -17.94 12.08
N CYS A 206 18.72 -18.56 11.65
CA CYS A 206 18.42 -19.97 11.89
C CYS A 206 18.25 -20.76 10.57
N PRO A 207 19.35 -21.15 9.87
CA PRO A 207 19.27 -21.85 8.58
C PRO A 207 18.49 -23.17 8.60
N GLN A 208 18.50 -23.91 9.71
CA GLN A 208 17.70 -25.12 9.86
C GLN A 208 16.18 -24.83 9.82
N LEU A 209 15.75 -23.75 10.47
CA LEU A 209 14.36 -23.29 10.43
C LEU A 209 13.98 -22.78 9.04
N LEU A 210 14.89 -22.10 8.34
CA LEU A 210 14.70 -21.70 6.94
C LEU A 210 14.52 -22.91 6.01
N ARG A 211 15.31 -23.98 6.20
CA ARG A 211 15.13 -25.25 5.48
C ARG A 211 13.81 -25.94 5.83
N ARG A 212 13.33 -25.86 7.09
CA ARG A 212 12.01 -26.37 7.49
C ARG A 212 10.86 -25.56 6.86
N LEU A 213 10.96 -24.23 6.82
CA LEU A 213 10.03 -23.37 6.09
C LEU A 213 10.01 -23.73 4.60
N TRP A 214 11.16 -23.85 3.94
CA TRP A 214 11.25 -24.27 2.53
C TRP A 214 10.50 -25.58 2.25
N LYS A 215 10.68 -26.62 3.09
CA LYS A 215 9.91 -27.87 2.97
C LYS A 215 8.39 -27.62 3.01
N ILE A 216 7.91 -26.75 3.90
CA ILE A 216 6.48 -26.36 3.99
C ILE A 216 6.03 -25.59 2.74
N LEU A 217 6.84 -24.65 2.22
CA LEU A 217 6.52 -23.89 1.01
C LEU A 217 6.31 -24.79 -0.21
N LYS A 218 7.07 -25.89 -0.32
CA LYS A 218 6.86 -26.89 -1.38
C LYS A 218 5.55 -27.67 -1.21
N VAL A 219 5.14 -28.01 0.02
CA VAL A 219 3.82 -28.64 0.28
C VAL A 219 2.67 -27.71 -0.10
N ILE A 220 2.78 -26.41 0.24
CA ILE A 220 1.83 -25.36 -0.18
C ILE A 220 1.76 -25.26 -1.71
N TRP A 221 2.92 -25.26 -2.39
CA TRP A 221 3.00 -25.24 -3.87
C TRP A 221 2.40 -26.47 -4.54
N ARG A 222 2.55 -27.66 -3.94
CA ARG A 222 1.91 -28.91 -4.42
C ARG A 222 0.40 -28.87 -4.25
N ARG A 223 -0.08 -28.51 -3.05
CA ARG A 223 -1.51 -28.52 -2.69
C ARG A 223 -2.31 -27.35 -3.27
N GLY A 224 -1.65 -26.28 -3.72
CA GLY A 224 -2.31 -25.10 -4.30
C GLY A 224 -3.15 -24.28 -3.32
N LYS A 225 -2.96 -24.49 -2.00
CA LYS A 225 -3.69 -23.83 -0.91
C LYS A 225 -2.71 -23.18 0.06
N VAL A 226 -2.93 -21.93 0.43
CA VAL A 226 -2.12 -21.23 1.44
C VAL A 226 -2.50 -21.66 2.86
N ALA A 227 -1.57 -21.46 3.80
CA ALA A 227 -1.84 -21.69 5.21
C ALA A 227 -2.84 -20.64 5.75
N ALA A 228 -3.83 -21.04 6.54
CA ALA A 228 -4.93 -20.16 6.97
C ALA A 228 -4.45 -18.90 7.70
N GLN A 229 -3.43 -19.02 8.55
CA GLN A 229 -2.80 -17.93 9.28
C GLN A 229 -2.10 -16.87 8.39
N TRP A 230 -1.90 -17.14 7.09
CA TRP A 230 -1.40 -16.15 6.15
C TRP A 230 -2.48 -15.17 5.67
N ARG A 231 -3.76 -15.51 5.87
CA ARG A 231 -4.93 -14.71 5.47
C ARG A 231 -5.32 -13.65 6.52
N TYR A 232 -4.43 -13.38 7.48
CA TYR A 232 -4.63 -12.43 8.57
C TYR A 232 -3.56 -11.34 8.55
N ALA A 233 -3.98 -10.09 8.74
CA ALA A 233 -3.10 -8.91 8.79
C ALA A 233 -3.41 -7.97 9.95
N GLU A 234 -2.35 -7.37 10.50
CA GLU A 234 -2.48 -6.22 11.41
C GLU A 234 -2.39 -4.93 10.61
N GLY A 235 -3.46 -4.14 10.57
CA GLY A 235 -3.49 -2.86 9.87
C GLY A 235 -2.86 -1.76 10.72
N VAL A 236 -1.96 -0.98 10.13
CA VAL A 236 -1.36 0.21 10.75
C VAL A 236 -1.70 1.44 9.93
N TRP A 237 -2.30 2.44 10.57
CA TRP A 237 -2.50 3.77 9.99
C TRP A 237 -1.19 4.54 9.97
N ILE A 238 -0.82 5.07 8.80
CA ILE A 238 0.29 6.01 8.64
C ILE A 238 -0.27 7.33 8.08
N PRO A 239 -0.03 8.49 8.74
CA PRO A 239 -0.47 9.79 8.22
C PRO A 239 0.25 10.10 6.90
N LYS A 240 -0.47 10.71 5.95
CA LYS A 240 0.13 11.19 4.69
C LYS A 240 0.88 12.51 4.90
N GLU A 241 0.36 13.34 5.81
CA GLU A 241 0.79 14.72 6.07
C GLU A 241 0.82 14.97 7.59
N GLU A 242 1.69 15.89 8.04
CA GLU A 242 1.74 16.27 9.46
C GLU A 242 0.44 16.98 9.86
N GLY A 243 -0.09 16.67 11.06
CA GLY A 243 -1.40 17.18 11.49
C GLY A 243 -2.61 16.48 10.85
N SER A 244 -2.45 15.29 10.28
CA SER A 244 -3.58 14.47 9.79
C SER A 244 -4.60 14.16 10.91
N CYS A 245 -5.86 14.51 10.71
CA CYS A 245 -6.99 14.25 11.61
C CYS A 245 -8.04 13.31 10.98
N ASP A 246 -8.32 13.45 9.69
CA ASP A 246 -9.36 12.68 9.00
C ASP A 246 -8.85 11.31 8.54
N ILE A 247 -9.71 10.29 8.56
CA ILE A 247 -9.37 8.93 8.09
C ILE A 247 -8.88 8.94 6.62
N GLU A 248 -9.41 9.82 5.77
CA GLU A 248 -8.91 10.00 4.39
C GLU A 248 -7.47 10.53 4.30
N GLN A 249 -6.93 11.15 5.35
CA GLN A 249 -5.54 11.62 5.41
C GLN A 249 -4.55 10.52 5.84
N PHE A 250 -5.02 9.35 6.28
CA PHE A 250 -4.16 8.21 6.60
C PHE A 250 -4.09 7.17 5.46
N ARG A 251 -3.07 6.32 5.49
CA ARG A 251 -2.89 5.13 4.62
C ARG A 251 -2.76 3.90 5.53
N ILE A 252 -3.58 2.87 5.30
CA ILE A 252 -3.41 1.56 5.95
C ILE A 252 -2.25 0.82 5.28
N ILE A 253 -1.31 0.31 6.06
CA ILE A 253 -0.38 -0.75 5.65
C ILE A 253 -0.69 -2.02 6.44
N SER A 254 -0.88 -3.14 5.73
CA SER A 254 -1.07 -4.45 6.35
C SER A 254 0.28 -5.08 6.74
N LEU A 255 0.47 -5.34 8.03
CA LEU A 255 1.56 -6.16 8.53
C LEU A 255 1.22 -7.65 8.34
N LEU A 256 1.97 -8.31 7.47
CA LEU A 256 1.74 -9.69 7.06
C LEU A 256 2.75 -10.65 7.68
N SER A 257 2.33 -11.92 7.83
CA SER A 257 3.23 -13.06 8.10
C SER A 257 4.51 -12.98 7.25
N VAL A 258 5.67 -13.23 7.87
CA VAL A 258 6.96 -13.21 7.15
C VAL A 258 7.05 -14.39 6.18
N GLU A 259 6.47 -15.52 6.56
CA GLU A 259 6.37 -16.75 5.77
C GLU A 259 5.60 -16.51 4.46
N SER A 260 4.45 -15.82 4.54
CA SER A 260 3.66 -15.48 3.35
C SER A 260 4.36 -14.43 2.47
N LYS A 261 5.01 -13.43 3.07
CA LYS A 261 5.82 -12.43 2.33
C LYS A 261 6.98 -13.09 1.58
N ILE A 262 7.67 -14.08 2.17
CA ILE A 262 8.73 -14.87 1.51
C ILE A 262 8.14 -15.65 0.32
N PHE A 263 7.06 -16.41 0.55
CA PHE A 263 6.43 -17.21 -0.51
C PHE A 263 5.95 -16.35 -1.68
N PHE A 264 5.15 -15.31 -1.42
CA PHE A 264 4.62 -14.44 -2.47
C PHE A 264 5.68 -13.53 -3.11
N LYS A 265 6.86 -13.33 -2.49
CA LYS A 265 8.01 -12.71 -3.17
C LYS A 265 8.50 -13.58 -4.33
N ILE A 266 8.61 -14.90 -4.13
CA ILE A 266 9.00 -15.86 -5.19
C ILE A 266 7.92 -15.91 -6.28
N VAL A 267 6.64 -16.04 -5.91
CA VAL A 267 5.53 -16.04 -6.88
C VAL A 267 5.49 -14.73 -7.68
N SER A 268 5.66 -13.58 -7.03
CA SER A 268 5.73 -12.26 -7.68
C SER A 268 6.92 -12.15 -8.65
N GLN A 269 8.09 -12.68 -8.29
CA GLN A 269 9.26 -12.70 -9.18
C GLN A 269 9.01 -13.54 -10.43
N ARG A 270 8.54 -14.79 -10.28
CA ARG A 270 8.23 -15.68 -11.42
C ARG A 270 7.13 -15.10 -12.31
N LEU A 271 6.06 -14.57 -11.71
CA LEU A 271 4.99 -13.88 -12.43
C LEU A 271 5.51 -12.67 -13.20
N THR A 272 6.36 -11.85 -12.58
CA THR A 272 6.91 -10.65 -13.24
C THR A 272 7.83 -11.01 -14.39
N VAL A 273 8.68 -12.05 -14.26
CA VAL A 273 9.50 -12.58 -15.36
C VAL A 273 8.63 -13.10 -16.50
N PHE A 274 7.57 -13.85 -16.21
CA PHE A 274 6.61 -14.34 -17.22
C PHE A 274 5.89 -13.18 -17.94
N LEU A 275 5.41 -12.18 -17.19
CA LEU A 275 4.73 -11.02 -17.77
C LEU A 275 5.66 -10.14 -18.62
N GLN A 276 6.92 -9.97 -18.21
CA GLN A 276 7.92 -9.22 -18.98
C GLN A 276 8.36 -9.99 -20.24
N LYS A 277 8.63 -11.29 -20.13
CA LYS A 277 9.12 -12.11 -21.25
C LYS A 277 8.10 -12.31 -22.38
N ASN A 278 6.81 -12.27 -22.06
CA ASN A 278 5.72 -12.35 -23.05
C ASN A 278 5.15 -10.97 -23.44
N SER A 279 5.78 -9.86 -23.03
CA SER A 279 5.31 -8.48 -23.27
C SER A 279 3.87 -8.21 -22.79
N TYR A 280 3.42 -8.91 -21.75
CA TYR A 280 2.09 -8.80 -21.15
C TYR A 280 1.92 -7.58 -20.24
N ILE A 281 3.03 -6.93 -19.86
CA ILE A 281 3.02 -5.54 -19.40
C ILE A 281 3.78 -4.72 -20.44
N ASP A 282 3.10 -3.76 -21.07
CA ASP A 282 3.72 -2.84 -22.01
C ASP A 282 4.46 -1.77 -21.22
N THR A 283 5.78 -1.88 -21.15
CA THR A 283 6.62 -0.92 -20.43
C THR A 283 6.59 0.47 -21.03
N SER A 284 6.21 0.65 -22.31
CA SER A 284 6.00 2.00 -22.86
C SER A 284 4.79 2.70 -22.26
N VAL A 285 3.83 1.93 -21.73
CA VAL A 285 2.60 2.43 -21.09
C VAL A 285 2.72 2.38 -19.56
N GLN A 286 2.83 1.21 -18.94
CA GLN A 286 2.86 1.05 -17.48
C GLN A 286 4.30 0.81 -16.97
N LYS A 287 4.84 1.79 -16.24
CA LYS A 287 6.19 1.75 -15.65
C LYS A 287 6.22 1.56 -14.13
N GLY A 288 5.08 1.67 -13.47
CA GLY A 288 4.98 1.45 -12.02
C GLY A 288 5.04 -0.04 -11.66
N GLY A 289 5.82 -0.35 -10.62
CA GLY A 289 5.93 -1.71 -10.09
C GLY A 289 6.76 -2.68 -10.93
N VAL A 290 7.26 -2.25 -12.10
CA VAL A 290 8.05 -3.07 -13.03
C VAL A 290 9.55 -3.02 -12.66
N PRO A 291 10.20 -4.14 -12.30
CA PRO A 291 11.62 -4.16 -11.98
C PRO A 291 12.50 -3.86 -13.19
N GLY A 292 13.60 -3.13 -12.96
CA GLY A 292 14.59 -2.80 -13.98
C GLY A 292 14.22 -1.63 -14.91
N VAL A 293 13.09 -0.95 -14.67
CA VAL A 293 12.65 0.23 -15.43
C VAL A 293 12.81 1.48 -14.56
N PRO A 294 13.54 2.53 -14.99
CA PRO A 294 13.69 3.80 -14.26
C PRO A 294 12.45 4.70 -14.43
N GLY A 295 11.28 4.13 -14.11
CA GLY A 295 9.98 4.58 -14.58
C GLY A 295 9.64 6.04 -14.31
N CYS A 296 9.97 6.57 -13.13
CA CYS A 296 9.66 7.96 -12.77
C CYS A 296 10.38 8.99 -13.65
N LEU A 297 11.65 8.74 -14.00
CA LEU A 297 12.44 9.66 -14.82
C LEU A 297 12.04 9.52 -16.29
N GLU A 298 11.92 8.31 -16.82
CA GLU A 298 11.46 8.08 -18.20
C GLU A 298 10.07 8.67 -18.47
N HIS A 299 9.13 8.46 -17.55
CA HIS A 299 7.77 8.99 -17.67
C HIS A 299 7.79 10.52 -17.63
N THR A 300 8.41 11.12 -16.61
CA THR A 300 8.52 12.59 -16.48
C THR A 300 9.30 13.23 -17.62
N GLY A 301 10.34 12.55 -18.12
CA GLY A 301 11.19 12.98 -19.23
C GLY A 301 10.42 13.08 -20.55
N VAL A 302 9.67 12.04 -20.92
CA VAL A 302 8.82 12.07 -22.14
C VAL A 302 7.70 13.12 -22.02
N VAL A 303 7.03 13.23 -20.87
CA VAL A 303 6.00 14.24 -20.64
C VAL A 303 6.59 15.67 -20.75
N THR A 304 7.75 15.91 -20.14
CA THR A 304 8.46 17.19 -20.22
C THR A 304 8.91 17.49 -21.65
N GLN A 305 9.43 16.49 -22.37
CA GLN A 305 9.85 16.62 -23.77
C GLN A 305 8.69 17.06 -24.66
N LEU A 306 7.55 16.37 -24.61
CA LEU A 306 6.39 16.67 -25.46
C LEU A 306 5.79 18.06 -25.17
N ILE A 307 5.69 18.44 -23.89
CA ILE A 307 5.25 19.79 -23.47
C ILE A 307 6.24 20.86 -23.98
N ARG A 308 7.55 20.60 -23.89
CA ARG A 308 8.60 21.49 -24.38
C ARG A 308 8.59 21.61 -25.90
N GLU A 309 8.45 20.51 -26.63
CA GLU A 309 8.36 20.49 -28.09
C GLU A 309 7.15 21.26 -28.60
N ALA A 310 5.96 21.06 -28.03
CA ALA A 310 4.75 21.79 -28.40
C ALA A 310 4.85 23.29 -28.10
N LYS A 311 5.53 23.67 -27.01
CA LYS A 311 5.84 25.08 -26.67
C LYS A 311 6.81 25.71 -27.67
N GLU A 312 7.91 25.02 -27.99
CA GLU A 312 8.95 25.48 -28.92
C GLU A 312 8.45 25.56 -30.38
N SER A 313 7.66 24.58 -30.85
CA SER A 313 7.15 24.51 -32.23
C SER A 313 5.92 25.37 -32.49
N LYS A 314 5.37 26.05 -31.47
CA LYS A 314 4.03 26.68 -31.50
C LYS A 314 2.93 25.67 -31.87
N GLY A 315 3.05 24.42 -31.42
CA GLY A 315 2.08 23.35 -31.65
C GLY A 315 0.92 23.33 -30.65
N ASP A 316 0.04 22.34 -30.83
CA ASP A 316 -1.07 22.04 -29.94
C ASP A 316 -0.79 20.75 -29.15
N LEU A 317 -1.20 20.72 -27.88
CA LEU A 317 -1.08 19.54 -27.00
C LEU A 317 -2.15 19.61 -25.90
N ALA A 318 -2.84 18.51 -25.66
CA ALA A 318 -3.66 18.30 -24.47
C ALA A 318 -2.98 17.30 -23.54
N THR A 319 -2.99 17.58 -22.23
CA THR A 319 -2.44 16.71 -21.20
C THR A 319 -3.38 16.68 -19.99
N LEU A 320 -3.70 15.47 -19.53
CA LEU A 320 -4.44 15.23 -18.28
C LEU A 320 -3.58 14.39 -17.35
N TRP A 321 -3.67 14.67 -16.06
CA TRP A 321 -3.20 13.80 -14.99
C TRP A 321 -4.42 13.34 -14.19
N LEU A 322 -4.61 12.03 -14.04
CA LEU A 322 -5.79 11.45 -13.42
C LEU A 322 -5.39 10.66 -12.16
N ASP A 323 -6.01 11.02 -11.03
CA ASP A 323 -5.85 10.38 -9.71
C ASP A 323 -6.97 9.36 -9.50
N LEU A 324 -6.64 8.13 -9.10
CA LEU A 324 -7.62 7.06 -8.85
C LEU A 324 -8.09 7.04 -7.39
N ALA A 325 -9.41 7.07 -7.19
CA ALA A 325 -10.02 7.02 -5.87
C ALA A 325 -9.71 5.69 -5.18
N ASN A 326 -8.87 5.76 -4.14
CA ASN A 326 -8.47 4.63 -3.29
C ASN A 326 -7.96 3.43 -4.11
N ALA A 327 -7.10 3.63 -5.11
CA ALA A 327 -6.75 2.64 -6.13
C ALA A 327 -6.49 1.20 -5.62
N TYR A 328 -5.70 1.04 -4.56
CA TYR A 328 -5.42 -0.27 -3.95
C TYR A 328 -6.65 -0.86 -3.23
N GLY A 329 -7.49 -0.05 -2.60
CA GLY A 329 -8.74 -0.49 -1.96
C GLY A 329 -9.92 -0.64 -2.92
N SER A 330 -9.85 -0.06 -4.13
CA SER A 330 -10.94 -0.03 -5.10
C SER A 330 -10.85 -1.10 -6.19
N ILE A 331 -9.74 -1.82 -6.32
CA ILE A 331 -9.60 -2.95 -7.26
C ILE A 331 -10.39 -4.21 -6.80
N PRO A 332 -11.33 -4.77 -7.58
CA PRO A 332 -12.02 -6.01 -7.21
C PRO A 332 -11.14 -7.25 -7.44
N HIS A 333 -11.23 -8.28 -6.58
CA HIS A 333 -10.51 -9.55 -6.80
C HIS A 333 -10.90 -10.22 -8.12
N LYS A 334 -12.14 -10.06 -8.59
CA LYS A 334 -12.58 -10.60 -9.89
C LYS A 334 -11.90 -9.91 -11.08
N LEU A 335 -11.50 -8.64 -10.97
CA LEU A 335 -10.70 -7.97 -12.00
C LEU A 335 -9.28 -8.55 -12.05
N VAL A 336 -8.68 -8.84 -10.90
CA VAL A 336 -7.38 -9.53 -10.80
C VAL A 336 -7.47 -10.92 -11.44
N GLU A 337 -8.52 -11.67 -11.16
CA GLU A 337 -8.78 -12.97 -11.79
C GLU A 337 -8.91 -12.87 -13.32
N ILE A 338 -9.70 -11.92 -13.83
CA ILE A 338 -9.86 -11.66 -15.27
C ILE A 338 -8.51 -11.29 -15.91
N ALA A 339 -7.73 -10.43 -15.28
CA ALA A 339 -6.40 -10.05 -15.77
C ALA A 339 -5.44 -11.26 -15.83
N LEU A 340 -5.41 -12.10 -14.80
CA LEU A 340 -4.61 -13.32 -14.78
C LEU A 340 -5.05 -14.35 -15.83
N VAL A 341 -6.35 -14.46 -16.11
CA VAL A 341 -6.90 -15.33 -17.17
C VAL A 341 -6.54 -14.79 -18.56
N ARG A 342 -6.78 -13.49 -18.82
CA ARG A 342 -6.49 -12.84 -20.11
C ARG A 342 -5.01 -12.89 -20.50
N HIS A 343 -4.10 -12.84 -19.53
CA HIS A 343 -2.65 -12.90 -19.75
C HIS A 343 -2.09 -14.31 -19.47
N HIS A 344 -2.89 -15.36 -19.75
CA HIS A 344 -2.47 -16.77 -19.85
C HIS A 344 -1.71 -17.34 -18.63
N VAL A 345 -1.87 -16.77 -17.43
CA VAL A 345 -1.20 -17.27 -16.21
C VAL A 345 -1.80 -18.63 -15.83
N PRO A 346 -1.01 -19.69 -15.57
CA PRO A 346 -1.55 -21.05 -15.41
C PRO A 346 -2.56 -21.20 -14.27
N VAL A 347 -3.57 -22.06 -14.48
CA VAL A 347 -4.67 -22.34 -13.54
C VAL A 347 -4.18 -22.55 -12.10
N LYS A 348 -3.15 -23.37 -11.91
CA LYS A 348 -2.52 -23.63 -10.60
C LYS A 348 -2.09 -22.35 -9.87
N ILE A 349 -1.48 -21.42 -10.58
CA ILE A 349 -0.98 -20.15 -10.03
C ILE A 349 -2.14 -19.19 -9.78
N ARG A 350 -3.13 -19.12 -10.68
CA ARG A 350 -4.35 -18.33 -10.47
C ARG A 350 -5.09 -18.80 -9.20
N ASN A 351 -5.29 -20.11 -9.05
CA ASN A 351 -5.98 -20.69 -7.90
C ASN A 351 -5.23 -20.41 -6.59
N LEU A 352 -3.90 -20.56 -6.57
CA LEU A 352 -3.04 -20.24 -5.42
C LEU A 352 -3.13 -18.76 -4.99
N ILE A 353 -3.23 -17.85 -5.96
CA ILE A 353 -3.40 -16.40 -5.70
C ILE A 353 -4.81 -16.10 -5.18
N MET A 354 -5.84 -16.64 -5.82
CA MET A 354 -7.23 -16.42 -5.39
C MET A 354 -7.53 -17.05 -4.02
N ASP A 355 -6.93 -18.20 -3.70
CA ASP A 355 -7.01 -18.84 -2.37
C ASP A 355 -6.33 -18.01 -1.27
N TYR A 356 -5.40 -17.11 -1.61
CA TYR A 356 -4.81 -16.15 -0.66
C TYR A 356 -5.70 -14.94 -0.40
N TYR A 357 -6.37 -14.40 -1.42
CA TYR A 357 -7.34 -13.31 -1.25
C TYR A 357 -8.69 -13.78 -0.67
N ASN A 358 -9.08 -15.04 -0.88
CA ASN A 358 -10.33 -15.62 -0.39
C ASN A 358 -10.38 -15.66 1.15
N ASN A 359 -11.42 -15.07 1.73
CA ASN A 359 -11.59 -14.87 3.18
C ASN A 359 -10.42 -14.11 3.86
N PHE A 360 -9.63 -13.33 3.10
CA PHE A 360 -8.59 -12.50 3.70
C PHE A 360 -9.18 -11.51 4.69
N SER A 361 -8.63 -11.49 5.91
CA SER A 361 -9.13 -10.74 7.04
C SER A 361 -8.04 -9.80 7.58
N THR A 362 -8.43 -8.58 7.93
CA THR A 362 -7.55 -7.63 8.60
C THR A 362 -8.30 -7.06 9.81
N ARG A 363 -7.56 -6.60 10.80
CA ARG A 363 -8.07 -5.68 11.82
C ARG A 363 -7.16 -4.45 11.86
N VAL A 364 -7.46 -3.47 12.70
CA VAL A 364 -6.65 -2.26 12.83
C VAL A 364 -6.55 -1.86 14.31
N SER A 365 -5.33 -1.54 14.76
CA SER A 365 -5.07 -1.03 16.12
C SER A 365 -4.70 0.46 16.09
N SER A 366 -5.15 1.19 17.13
CA SER A 366 -4.77 2.58 17.41
C SER A 366 -4.69 2.80 18.93
N GLY A 367 -3.47 2.98 19.44
CA GLY A 367 -3.23 2.99 20.89
C GLY A 367 -3.69 1.67 21.53
N GLN A 368 -4.57 1.77 22.54
CA GLN A 368 -5.15 0.60 23.22
C GLN A 368 -6.40 0.03 22.50
N VAL A 369 -6.94 0.73 21.50
CA VAL A 369 -8.16 0.29 20.79
C VAL A 369 -7.77 -0.58 19.60
N THR A 370 -8.37 -1.77 19.48
CA THR A 370 -8.19 -2.67 18.34
C THR A 370 -9.55 -3.09 17.79
N SER A 371 -9.74 -3.03 16.47
CA SER A 371 -10.99 -3.44 15.84
C SER A 371 -11.20 -4.96 15.91
N SER A 372 -12.45 -5.39 15.74
CA SER A 372 -12.71 -6.77 15.32
C SER A 372 -12.06 -7.08 13.98
N TRP A 373 -11.87 -8.37 13.69
CA TRP A 373 -11.48 -8.84 12.36
C TRP A 373 -12.59 -8.54 11.35
N HIS A 374 -12.21 -7.95 10.21
CA HIS A 374 -13.11 -7.68 9.10
C HIS A 374 -12.52 -8.21 7.79
N GLN A 375 -13.38 -8.74 6.91
CA GLN A 375 -12.96 -9.31 5.64
C GLN A 375 -12.64 -8.22 4.60
N LEU A 376 -11.64 -8.48 3.77
CA LEU A 376 -11.23 -7.63 2.65
C LEU A 376 -11.97 -8.08 1.37
N GLU A 377 -13.28 -7.82 1.29
CA GLU A 377 -14.12 -8.20 0.12
C GLU A 377 -13.70 -7.50 -1.19
N LYS A 378 -12.99 -6.38 -1.09
CA LYS A 378 -12.55 -5.54 -2.20
C LYS A 378 -11.19 -4.91 -1.86
N GLY A 379 -10.34 -4.76 -2.86
CA GLY A 379 -9.00 -4.22 -2.74
C GLY A 379 -7.90 -5.29 -2.65
N ILE A 380 -6.68 -4.88 -2.99
CA ILE A 380 -5.45 -5.64 -2.80
C ILE A 380 -4.78 -5.26 -1.47
N ILE A 381 -4.11 -6.25 -0.88
CA ILE A 381 -3.47 -6.16 0.44
C ILE A 381 -2.27 -5.22 0.35
N THR A 382 -2.29 -4.10 1.08
CA THR A 382 -1.23 -3.09 1.05
C THR A 382 0.02 -3.60 1.79
N GLY A 383 1.17 -3.59 1.12
CA GLY A 383 2.41 -4.16 1.66
C GLY A 383 2.63 -5.65 1.36
N CYS A 384 1.67 -6.35 0.71
CA CYS A 384 1.97 -7.66 0.12
C CYS A 384 2.80 -7.51 -1.17
N THR A 385 3.75 -8.41 -1.37
CA THR A 385 4.71 -8.38 -2.49
C THR A 385 4.02 -8.61 -3.84
N ILE A 386 3.07 -9.54 -3.91
CA ILE A 386 2.37 -9.86 -5.17
C ILE A 386 1.29 -8.84 -5.56
N SER A 387 0.71 -8.12 -4.60
CA SER A 387 -0.30 -7.07 -4.85
C SER A 387 0.17 -6.03 -5.89
N VAL A 388 1.46 -5.68 -5.88
CA VAL A 388 2.04 -4.72 -6.85
C VAL A 388 2.00 -5.28 -8.27
N SER A 389 2.47 -6.51 -8.49
CA SER A 389 2.46 -7.16 -9.81
C SER A 389 1.03 -7.31 -10.36
N LEU A 390 0.08 -7.65 -9.49
CA LEU A 390 -1.33 -7.82 -9.86
C LEU A 390 -2.01 -6.49 -10.20
N PHE A 391 -1.67 -5.41 -9.47
CA PHE A 391 -2.16 -4.07 -9.78
C PHE A 391 -1.63 -3.57 -11.13
N SER A 392 -0.31 -3.65 -11.35
CA SER A 392 0.30 -3.21 -12.61
C SER A 392 -0.25 -3.98 -13.81
N LEU A 393 -0.52 -5.29 -13.68
CA LEU A 393 -1.15 -6.10 -14.72
C LEU A 393 -2.60 -5.66 -15.02
N ALA A 394 -3.43 -5.50 -14.00
CA ALA A 394 -4.83 -5.10 -14.16
C ALA A 394 -4.97 -3.68 -14.73
N MET A 395 -4.12 -2.74 -14.28
CA MET A 395 -4.08 -1.38 -14.82
C MET A 395 -3.51 -1.34 -16.23
N ASN A 396 -2.47 -2.12 -16.55
CA ASN A 396 -1.96 -2.25 -17.92
C ASN A 396 -3.07 -2.73 -18.87
N MET A 397 -3.81 -3.78 -18.48
CA MET A 397 -4.95 -4.29 -19.25
C MET A 397 -5.99 -3.20 -19.53
N ILE A 398 -6.43 -2.45 -18.50
CA ILE A 398 -7.43 -1.38 -18.66
C ILE A 398 -6.89 -0.25 -19.56
N VAL A 399 -5.67 0.23 -19.30
CA VAL A 399 -5.10 1.37 -20.02
C VAL A 399 -4.83 1.03 -21.49
N LYS A 400 -4.25 -0.15 -21.78
CA LYS A 400 -4.05 -0.64 -23.16
C LYS A 400 -5.35 -0.76 -23.95
N SER A 401 -6.45 -1.08 -23.26
CA SER A 401 -7.79 -1.19 -23.85
C SER A 401 -8.44 0.16 -24.16
N ALA A 402 -7.94 1.26 -23.57
CA ALA A 402 -8.37 2.62 -23.91
C ALA A 402 -7.57 3.24 -25.07
N GLU A 403 -6.37 2.74 -25.39
CA GLU A 403 -5.52 3.35 -26.43
C GLU A 403 -6.11 3.32 -27.84
N VAL A 404 -7.11 2.46 -28.09
CA VAL A 404 -7.85 2.40 -29.36
C VAL A 404 -8.65 3.68 -29.65
N GLU A 405 -9.06 4.40 -28.60
CA GLU A 405 -9.97 5.57 -28.69
C GLU A 405 -9.26 6.80 -29.30
N CYS A 406 -7.94 6.96 -29.11
CA CYS A 406 -7.18 8.05 -29.73
C CYS A 406 -5.67 7.79 -29.82
N ARG A 407 -5.05 8.21 -30.92
CA ARG A 407 -3.60 8.14 -31.15
C ARG A 407 -2.84 9.23 -30.38
N GLY A 408 -1.81 8.83 -29.63
CA GLY A 408 -0.93 9.75 -28.89
C GLY A 408 -0.10 10.68 -29.77
N PRO A 409 0.55 11.71 -29.20
CA PRO A 409 1.28 12.73 -29.95
C PRO A 409 2.50 12.17 -30.70
N LYS A 410 2.96 12.89 -31.72
CA LYS A 410 4.31 12.68 -32.29
C LYS A 410 5.32 13.56 -31.55
N SER A 411 6.50 13.02 -31.25
CA SER A 411 7.67 13.81 -30.88
C SER A 411 8.35 14.44 -32.11
N ARG A 412 9.29 15.37 -31.92
CA ARG A 412 10.05 16.04 -33.01
C ARG A 412 10.79 15.06 -33.91
N SER A 413 11.20 13.91 -33.36
CA SER A 413 11.74 12.73 -34.06
C SER A 413 10.74 12.02 -35.01
N GLY A 414 9.52 12.52 -35.18
CA GLY A 414 8.46 11.89 -35.96
C GLY A 414 7.78 10.69 -35.27
N THR A 415 8.41 10.12 -34.24
CA THR A 415 7.93 8.94 -33.51
C THR A 415 6.63 9.22 -32.78
N ARG A 416 5.65 8.32 -32.93
CA ARG A 416 4.40 8.39 -32.17
C ARG A 416 4.56 7.76 -30.79
N GLN A 417 4.28 8.57 -29.78
CA GLN A 417 4.23 8.21 -28.36
C GLN A 417 2.88 7.56 -28.01
N PRO A 418 2.81 6.70 -26.98
CA PRO A 418 1.53 6.17 -26.51
C PRO A 418 0.62 7.31 -26.01
N PRO A 419 -0.70 7.24 -26.24
CA PRO A 419 -1.67 8.24 -25.80
C PRO A 419 -1.86 8.28 -24.27
N ILE A 420 -1.55 7.19 -23.57
CA ILE A 420 -1.64 7.11 -22.11
C ILE A 420 -0.31 6.56 -21.59
N ARG A 421 0.19 7.16 -20.52
CA ARG A 421 1.32 6.66 -19.72
C ARG A 421 0.84 6.48 -18.29
N ALA A 422 1.35 5.46 -17.61
CA ALA A 422 0.92 5.05 -16.28
C ALA A 422 2.11 4.75 -15.38
N PHE A 423 2.02 5.18 -14.13
CA PHE A 423 2.94 4.79 -13.07
C PHE A 423 2.13 4.36 -11.85
N MET A 424 1.89 3.06 -11.73
CA MET A 424 0.89 2.48 -10.82
C MET A 424 -0.49 3.09 -11.12
N ASP A 425 -1.02 3.87 -10.19
CA ASP A 425 -2.31 4.54 -10.20
C ASP A 425 -2.27 5.97 -10.76
N ASP A 426 -1.08 6.59 -10.86
CA ASP A 426 -0.89 7.87 -11.57
C ASP A 426 -1.04 7.64 -13.08
N LEU A 427 -2.12 8.12 -13.70
CA LEU A 427 -2.30 8.10 -15.16
C LEU A 427 -2.05 9.47 -15.77
N THR A 428 -1.29 9.52 -16.87
CA THR A 428 -1.05 10.73 -17.67
C THR A 428 -1.51 10.49 -19.10
N VAL A 429 -2.54 11.22 -19.52
CA VAL A 429 -3.14 11.14 -20.85
C VAL A 429 -2.59 12.29 -21.70
N MET A 430 -2.11 12.01 -22.92
CA MET A 430 -1.55 13.00 -23.83
C MET A 430 -2.05 12.79 -25.26
N THR A 431 -2.54 13.86 -25.90
CA THR A 431 -2.90 13.84 -27.33
C THR A 431 -2.59 15.20 -27.97
N THR A 432 -2.49 15.26 -29.30
CA THR A 432 -2.28 16.53 -30.02
C THR A 432 -3.52 17.45 -29.99
N PHE A 433 -4.74 16.90 -29.82
CA PHE A 433 -5.98 17.65 -29.97
C PHE A 433 -7.00 17.36 -28.86
N VAL A 434 -7.61 18.42 -28.32
CA VAL A 434 -8.59 18.35 -27.22
C VAL A 434 -9.75 17.36 -27.47
N PRO A 435 -10.37 17.26 -28.67
CA PRO A 435 -11.43 16.27 -28.91
C PRO A 435 -10.96 14.82 -28.72
N GLY A 436 -9.78 14.47 -29.25
CA GLY A 436 -9.17 13.15 -29.05
C GLY A 436 -8.85 12.86 -27.58
N CYS A 437 -8.44 13.88 -26.84
CA CYS A 437 -8.25 13.78 -25.39
C CYS A 437 -9.57 13.53 -24.63
N ARG A 438 -10.71 14.04 -25.12
CA ARG A 438 -12.04 13.81 -24.54
C ARG A 438 -12.56 12.40 -24.83
N TRP A 439 -12.46 11.92 -26.07
CA TRP A 439 -12.82 10.54 -26.42
C TRP A 439 -12.04 9.52 -25.58
N LEU A 440 -10.73 9.73 -25.44
CA LEU A 440 -9.84 8.89 -24.66
C LEU A 440 -10.14 8.94 -23.15
N LEU A 441 -10.52 10.10 -22.61
CA LEU A 441 -10.98 10.24 -21.22
C LEU A 441 -12.31 9.49 -20.99
N GLN A 442 -13.25 9.59 -21.92
CA GLN A 442 -14.55 8.90 -21.87
C GLN A 442 -14.39 7.37 -21.99
N GLY A 443 -13.49 6.90 -22.84
CA GLY A 443 -13.12 5.48 -22.94
C GLY A 443 -12.48 4.94 -21.65
N LEU A 444 -11.55 5.70 -21.05
CA LEU A 444 -10.98 5.39 -19.74
C LEU A 444 -12.04 5.37 -18.64
N GLU A 445 -12.92 6.36 -18.57
CA GLU A 445 -13.99 6.45 -17.57
C GLU A 445 -14.96 5.25 -17.67
N ARG A 446 -15.35 4.87 -18.90
CA ARG A 446 -16.14 3.65 -19.19
C ARG A 446 -15.47 2.38 -18.65
N LEU A 447 -14.18 2.19 -18.95
CA LEU A 447 -13.43 0.99 -18.55
C LEU A 447 -13.16 0.94 -17.03
N ILE A 448 -12.86 2.08 -16.42
CA ILE A 448 -12.63 2.22 -14.97
C ILE A 448 -13.93 2.02 -14.17
N SER A 449 -15.05 2.54 -14.67
CA SER A 449 -16.39 2.31 -14.11
C SER A 449 -16.79 0.84 -14.15
N TRP A 450 -16.58 0.15 -15.29
CA TRP A 450 -16.78 -1.31 -15.38
C TRP A 450 -15.89 -2.09 -14.41
N ALA A 451 -14.63 -1.67 -14.25
CA ALA A 451 -13.70 -2.20 -13.25
C ALA A 451 -14.13 -1.93 -11.79
N ARG A 452 -15.26 -1.23 -11.56
CA ARG A 452 -15.80 -0.81 -10.26
C ARG A 452 -14.82 0.08 -9.48
N MET A 453 -14.00 0.82 -10.21
CA MET A 453 -13.07 1.85 -9.73
C MET A 453 -13.60 3.22 -10.18
N SER A 454 -12.97 4.31 -9.71
CA SER A 454 -13.31 5.66 -10.14
C SER A 454 -12.10 6.58 -10.04
N PHE A 455 -12.10 7.65 -10.82
CA PHE A 455 -11.16 8.76 -10.66
C PHE A 455 -11.62 9.71 -9.54
N LYS A 456 -10.72 10.53 -8.99
CA LYS A 456 -11.02 11.65 -8.08
C LYS A 456 -10.81 12.97 -8.84
N PRO A 457 -11.85 13.59 -9.43
CA PRO A 457 -11.67 14.74 -10.34
C PRO A 457 -11.04 15.95 -9.66
N ALA A 458 -11.34 16.17 -8.37
CA ALA A 458 -10.73 17.24 -7.56
C ALA A 458 -9.20 17.09 -7.34
N LYS A 459 -8.65 15.88 -7.51
CA LYS A 459 -7.20 15.63 -7.52
C LYS A 459 -6.61 15.53 -8.92
N SER A 460 -7.41 15.19 -9.91
CA SER A 460 -7.01 15.17 -11.32
C SER A 460 -6.74 16.61 -11.82
N ARG A 461 -5.91 16.77 -12.86
CA ARG A 461 -5.56 18.08 -13.43
C ARG A 461 -5.50 18.05 -14.95
N SER A 462 -5.63 19.23 -15.54
CA SER A 462 -5.52 19.44 -16.98
C SER A 462 -4.53 20.56 -17.34
N LEU A 463 -3.87 20.40 -18.48
CA LEU A 463 -3.04 21.40 -19.15
C LEU A 463 -3.28 21.32 -20.66
N VAL A 464 -3.62 22.44 -21.28
CA VAL A 464 -3.76 22.53 -22.75
C VAL A 464 -2.84 23.62 -23.29
N LEU A 465 -2.02 23.24 -24.28
CA LEU A 465 -1.29 24.15 -25.14
C LEU A 465 -2.07 24.35 -26.44
N LYS A 466 -2.24 25.61 -26.83
CA LYS A 466 -2.71 26.02 -28.16
C LYS A 466 -1.74 27.01 -28.76
N LYS A 467 -1.26 26.74 -29.98
CA LYS A 467 -0.20 27.52 -30.66
C LYS A 467 1.01 27.80 -29.75
N GLY A 468 1.43 26.81 -28.96
CA GLY A 468 2.53 26.87 -27.98
C GLY A 468 2.24 27.64 -26.68
N LYS A 469 1.04 28.22 -26.51
CA LYS A 469 0.64 28.97 -25.30
C LYS A 469 -0.34 28.17 -24.45
N VAL A 470 -0.24 28.26 -23.12
CA VAL A 470 -1.21 27.63 -22.21
C VAL A 470 -2.58 28.29 -22.38
N SER A 471 -3.63 27.49 -22.52
CA SER A 471 -4.99 27.95 -22.82
C SER A 471 -6.02 27.33 -21.88
N ASP A 472 -6.59 28.15 -21.00
CA ASP A 472 -7.57 27.72 -19.99
C ASP A 472 -9.01 27.55 -20.53
N ARG A 473 -9.23 27.92 -21.80
CA ARG A 473 -10.53 27.84 -22.50
C ARG A 473 -11.04 26.40 -22.68
N PHE A 474 -10.16 25.40 -22.55
CA PHE A 474 -10.47 23.99 -22.83
C PHE A 474 -10.54 23.20 -21.53
N ARG A 475 -11.75 23.08 -20.97
CA ARG A 475 -12.01 22.26 -19.79
C ARG A 475 -12.42 20.83 -20.15
N PHE A 476 -12.25 19.93 -19.19
CA PHE A 476 -12.57 18.51 -19.22
C PHE A 476 -13.40 18.17 -17.99
N ALA A 477 -14.21 17.11 -18.07
CA ALA A 477 -15.03 16.66 -16.96
C ALA A 477 -14.97 15.12 -16.84
N LEU A 478 -15.32 14.64 -15.66
CA LEU A 478 -15.54 13.23 -15.32
C LEU A 478 -16.92 13.17 -14.65
N GLY A 479 -17.87 12.52 -15.32
CA GLY A 479 -19.29 12.78 -15.15
C GLY A 479 -19.59 14.29 -15.17
N GLU A 480 -20.31 14.76 -14.15
CA GLU A 480 -20.67 16.18 -13.97
C GLU A 480 -19.52 17.05 -13.42
N THR A 481 -18.44 16.45 -12.90
CA THR A 481 -17.39 17.21 -12.21
C THR A 481 -16.29 17.66 -13.17
N THR A 482 -16.11 18.98 -13.30
CA THR A 482 -15.01 19.57 -14.08
C THR A 482 -13.65 19.29 -13.43
N ILE A 483 -12.70 18.80 -14.22
CA ILE A 483 -11.30 18.63 -13.82
C ILE A 483 -10.64 20.02 -13.71
N PRO A 484 -10.01 20.36 -12.58
CA PRO A 484 -9.28 21.63 -12.44
C PRO A 484 -8.15 21.79 -13.47
N SER A 485 -7.87 23.05 -13.80
CA SER A 485 -6.83 23.45 -14.74
C SER A 485 -5.67 24.08 -13.97
N VAL A 486 -4.44 23.86 -14.45
CA VAL A 486 -3.17 24.40 -13.92
C VAL A 486 -2.71 23.79 -12.58
N THR A 487 -1.38 23.64 -12.45
CA THR A 487 -0.63 23.18 -11.27
C THR A 487 -0.92 21.74 -10.85
N GLU A 488 -0.11 20.82 -11.37
CA GLU A 488 -0.02 19.41 -10.95
C GLU A 488 1.42 19.06 -10.54
N LYS A 489 1.61 18.04 -9.68
CA LYS A 489 2.89 17.50 -9.21
C LYS A 489 3.08 16.02 -9.64
N SER A 490 2.94 15.73 -10.93
CA SER A 490 3.15 14.39 -11.49
C SER A 490 4.55 13.85 -11.20
N LEU A 491 4.64 12.70 -10.53
CA LEU A 491 5.88 11.97 -10.19
C LEU A 491 7.00 12.82 -9.56
N GLY A 492 6.62 13.89 -8.86
CA GLY A 492 7.53 14.82 -8.19
C GLY A 492 7.90 16.08 -8.99
N LYS A 493 7.53 16.17 -10.28
CA LYS A 493 7.70 17.39 -11.09
C LYS A 493 6.44 18.26 -11.05
N ILE A 494 6.59 19.53 -10.73
CA ILE A 494 5.49 20.50 -10.78
C ILE A 494 5.33 21.08 -12.20
N PHE A 495 4.19 20.82 -12.83
CA PHE A 495 3.77 21.41 -14.10
C PHE A 495 2.77 22.55 -13.84
N ASN A 496 3.18 23.79 -14.11
CA ASN A 496 2.37 25.00 -13.91
C ASN A 496 2.25 25.83 -15.20
N SER A 497 1.38 26.85 -15.22
CA SER A 497 1.08 27.67 -16.40
C SER A 497 2.29 28.42 -17.00
N SER A 498 3.34 28.69 -16.21
CA SER A 498 4.56 29.32 -16.74
C SER A 498 5.43 28.34 -17.55
N LEU A 499 5.32 27.04 -17.25
CA LEU A 499 6.18 25.97 -17.76
C LEU A 499 7.66 26.37 -17.63
N LYS A 500 8.06 26.74 -16.40
CA LYS A 500 9.42 27.06 -15.95
C LYS A 500 9.68 26.43 -14.59
N ASP A 501 10.85 25.80 -14.44
CA ASP A 501 11.25 25.10 -13.22
C ASP A 501 11.79 26.03 -12.10
N SER A 502 11.91 27.35 -12.38
CA SER A 502 12.50 28.35 -11.50
C SER A 502 11.87 28.43 -10.10
N ALA A 503 10.57 28.17 -9.97
CA ALA A 503 9.88 28.15 -8.68
C ALA A 503 10.30 26.94 -7.82
N ALA A 504 10.40 25.75 -8.43
CA ALA A 504 10.87 24.54 -7.75
C ALA A 504 12.34 24.67 -7.36
N ILE A 505 13.19 25.22 -8.22
CA ILE A 505 14.60 25.53 -7.92
C ILE A 505 14.72 26.48 -6.71
N LYS A 506 13.90 27.55 -6.67
CA LYS A 506 13.85 28.48 -5.52
C LYS A 506 13.39 27.77 -4.23
N GLN A 507 12.48 26.81 -4.33
CA GLN A 507 12.04 26.01 -3.18
C GLN A 507 13.13 25.04 -2.71
N THR A 508 13.76 24.28 -3.60
CA THR A 508 14.87 23.38 -3.28
C THR A 508 16.02 24.10 -2.54
N LYS A 509 16.30 25.37 -2.90
CA LYS A 509 17.28 26.20 -2.17
C LYS A 509 16.83 26.57 -0.74
N ARG A 510 15.53 26.83 -0.52
CA ARG A 510 14.96 27.06 0.82
C ARG A 510 15.02 25.78 1.65
N ASP A 511 14.55 24.66 1.09
CA ASP A 511 14.49 23.37 1.76
C ASP A 511 15.89 22.94 2.24
N LEU A 512 16.91 23.05 1.37
CA LEU A 512 18.31 22.82 1.74
C LEU A 512 18.77 23.73 2.89
N THR A 513 18.40 25.01 2.87
CA THR A 513 18.77 25.97 3.93
C THR A 513 18.13 25.58 5.27
N ILE A 514 16.86 25.14 5.25
CA ILE A 514 16.14 24.63 6.43
C ILE A 514 16.81 23.36 6.95
N TRP A 515 17.10 22.38 6.09
CA TRP A 515 17.73 21.11 6.48
C TRP A 515 19.13 21.31 7.08
N LEU A 516 19.99 22.12 6.45
CA LEU A 516 21.32 22.44 6.97
C LEU A 516 21.24 23.20 8.30
N THR A 517 20.29 24.13 8.45
CA THR A 517 20.08 24.87 9.70
C THR A 517 19.58 23.97 10.84
N ALA A 518 18.67 23.03 10.55
CA ALA A 518 18.20 22.05 11.52
C ALA A 518 19.34 21.11 11.98
N ILE A 519 20.19 20.66 11.05
CA ILE A 519 21.38 19.86 11.38
C ILE A 519 22.37 20.70 12.20
N ASP A 520 22.57 21.98 11.89
CA ASP A 520 23.50 22.81 12.67
C ASP A 520 23.01 23.06 14.11
N LYS A 521 21.69 23.21 14.29
CA LYS A 521 21.05 23.37 15.61
C LYS A 521 20.87 22.06 16.40
N SER A 522 21.14 20.89 15.81
CA SER A 522 20.87 19.58 16.42
C SER A 522 21.70 19.22 17.68
N GLY A 523 22.67 20.05 18.07
CA GLY A 523 23.62 19.74 19.16
C GLY A 523 24.62 18.61 18.87
N LEU A 524 24.46 17.89 17.75
CA LEU A 524 25.28 16.72 17.43
C LEU A 524 26.76 17.08 17.13
N PRO A 525 27.73 16.24 17.53
CA PRO A 525 29.12 16.36 17.09
C PRO A 525 29.27 16.43 15.57
N GLY A 526 30.24 17.24 15.12
CA GLY A 526 30.43 17.59 13.70
C GLY A 526 30.47 16.42 12.73
N LYS A 527 31.13 15.31 13.11
CA LYS A 527 31.19 14.07 12.32
C LYS A 527 29.80 13.49 12.03
N PHE A 528 28.85 13.58 12.96
CA PHE A 528 27.49 13.10 12.77
C PHE A 528 26.65 14.10 11.96
N LYS A 529 26.86 15.42 12.12
CA LYS A 529 26.26 16.43 11.24
C LYS A 529 26.65 16.19 9.76
N ALA A 530 27.94 15.95 9.51
CA ALA A 530 28.46 15.60 8.18
C ALA A 530 27.90 14.28 7.64
N TRP A 531 27.77 13.25 8.48
CA TRP A 531 27.14 11.97 8.12
C TRP A 531 25.66 12.13 7.73
N ILE A 532 24.89 12.93 8.48
CA ILE A 532 23.48 13.23 8.17
C ILE A 532 23.36 14.01 6.86
N TYR A 533 24.31 14.90 6.56
CA TYR A 533 24.39 15.51 5.23
C TYR A 533 24.60 14.45 4.14
N GLN A 534 25.66 13.63 4.26
CA GLN A 534 26.10 12.70 3.21
C GLN A 534 25.07 11.60 2.91
N HIS A 535 24.38 11.09 3.94
CA HIS A 535 23.43 9.96 3.80
C HIS A 535 21.95 10.36 3.90
N GLY A 536 21.64 11.58 4.33
CA GLY A 536 20.26 12.08 4.49
C GLY A 536 19.93 13.25 3.57
N VAL A 537 20.72 14.33 3.59
CA VAL A 537 20.44 15.55 2.81
C VAL A 537 20.81 15.39 1.34
N LEU A 538 22.01 14.90 1.03
CA LEU A 538 22.50 14.78 -0.34
C LEU A 538 21.57 13.89 -1.20
N PRO A 539 21.15 12.68 -0.77
CA PRO A 539 20.18 11.88 -1.54
C PRO A 539 18.82 12.57 -1.74
N ARG A 540 18.33 13.33 -0.75
CA ARG A 540 17.09 14.12 -0.86
C ARG A 540 17.23 15.29 -1.83
N LEU A 541 18.42 15.88 -1.93
CA LEU A 541 18.72 17.01 -2.81
C LEU A 541 18.93 16.59 -4.27
N LEU A 542 19.49 15.40 -4.52
CA LEU A 542 19.74 14.90 -5.88
C LEU A 542 18.44 14.66 -6.68
N TRP A 543 17.35 14.27 -6.02
CA TRP A 543 16.06 14.03 -6.68
C TRP A 543 15.51 15.25 -7.43
N PRO A 544 15.28 16.43 -6.80
CA PRO A 544 14.86 17.63 -7.54
C PRO A 544 15.92 18.11 -8.54
N LEU A 545 17.22 17.92 -8.27
CA LEU A 545 18.26 18.27 -9.24
C LEU A 545 18.22 17.42 -10.54
N SER A 546 17.72 16.19 -10.47
CA SER A 546 17.49 15.34 -11.66
C SER A 546 16.16 15.66 -12.35
N VAL A 547 15.10 15.90 -11.58
CA VAL A 547 13.74 16.10 -12.12
C VAL A 547 13.55 17.49 -12.79
N TYR A 548 14.26 18.51 -12.34
CA TYR A 548 14.14 19.89 -12.85
C TYR A 548 15.30 20.27 -13.79
N GLU A 549 15.07 21.20 -14.72
CA GLU A 549 16.11 21.77 -15.61
C GLU A 549 17.00 22.76 -14.83
N VAL A 550 17.86 22.24 -13.95
CA VAL A 550 18.71 23.05 -13.08
C VAL A 550 20.01 23.47 -13.78
N PRO A 551 20.34 24.77 -13.85
CA PRO A 551 21.64 25.23 -14.36
C PRO A 551 22.78 24.87 -13.40
N THR A 552 23.91 24.41 -13.95
CA THR A 552 25.12 24.02 -13.17
C THR A 552 25.58 25.12 -12.20
N SER A 553 25.51 26.40 -12.59
CA SER A 553 25.85 27.55 -11.71
C SER A 553 24.93 27.69 -10.48
N THR A 554 23.72 27.14 -10.52
CA THR A 554 22.85 27.05 -9.34
C THR A 554 23.32 25.95 -8.40
N VAL A 555 23.76 24.81 -8.94
CA VAL A 555 24.30 23.69 -8.15
C VAL A 555 25.58 24.11 -7.43
N GLU A 556 26.49 24.81 -8.12
CA GLU A 556 27.70 25.40 -7.54
C GLU A 556 27.37 26.37 -6.38
N ALA A 557 26.29 27.16 -6.50
CA ALA A 557 25.84 28.05 -5.43
C ALA A 557 25.20 27.31 -4.23
N LEU A 558 24.58 26.15 -4.45
CA LEU A 558 24.12 25.26 -3.37
C LEU A 558 25.31 24.59 -2.68
N GLU A 559 26.28 24.09 -3.44
CA GLU A 559 27.51 23.49 -2.91
C GLU A 559 28.32 24.50 -2.10
N LYS A 560 28.43 25.76 -2.53
CA LYS A 560 29.12 26.81 -1.77
C LYS A 560 28.51 26.97 -0.36
N SER A 561 27.18 26.87 -0.23
CA SER A 561 26.48 26.90 1.06
C SER A 561 26.76 25.65 1.90
N ILE A 562 26.57 24.45 1.31
CA ILE A 562 26.88 23.15 1.94
C ILE A 562 28.31 23.13 2.49
N SER A 563 29.26 23.58 1.68
CA SER A 563 30.69 23.58 2.02
C SER A 563 31.05 24.57 3.13
N GLN A 564 30.22 25.60 3.40
CA GLN A 564 30.40 26.47 4.57
C GLN A 564 29.94 25.77 5.86
N PHE A 565 28.83 25.02 5.80
CA PHE A 565 28.35 24.20 6.92
C PHE A 565 29.31 23.04 7.22
N LEU A 566 29.74 22.27 6.21
CA LEU A 566 30.67 21.15 6.40
C LEU A 566 32.00 21.59 7.03
N ARG A 567 32.61 22.70 6.56
CA ARG A 567 33.82 23.25 7.18
C ARG A 567 33.58 23.63 8.64
N ARG A 568 32.48 24.35 8.94
CA ARG A 568 32.09 24.73 10.31
C ARG A 568 31.92 23.52 11.22
N TRP A 569 31.23 22.48 10.75
CA TRP A 569 30.95 21.29 11.54
C TRP A 569 32.21 20.48 11.85
N LEU A 570 33.12 20.35 10.87
CA LEU A 570 34.35 19.59 11.01
C LEU A 570 35.52 20.39 11.62
N GLY A 571 35.30 21.64 12.04
CA GLY A 571 36.35 22.50 12.61
C GLY A 571 37.40 22.96 11.59
N LEU A 572 37.12 22.85 10.30
CA LEU A 572 38.07 23.12 9.22
C LEU A 572 38.17 24.63 8.93
N PRO A 573 39.36 25.16 8.57
CA PRO A 573 39.54 26.56 8.20
C PRO A 573 38.59 27.01 7.10
N ARG A 574 38.03 28.23 7.22
CA ARG A 574 37.11 28.80 6.21
C ARG A 574 37.78 28.95 4.83
N SER A 575 39.10 29.08 4.80
CA SER A 575 39.96 29.18 3.61
C SER A 575 40.30 27.83 2.96
N LEU A 576 40.02 26.69 3.59
CA LEU A 576 40.32 25.37 3.04
C LEU A 576 39.62 25.20 1.67
N SER A 577 40.36 24.87 0.62
CA SER A 577 39.77 24.73 -0.73
C SER A 577 38.72 23.61 -0.78
N SER A 578 37.72 23.72 -1.67
CA SER A 578 36.75 22.62 -1.84
C SER A 578 37.41 21.35 -2.42
N ILE A 579 38.55 21.49 -3.10
CA ILE A 579 39.39 20.36 -3.56
C ILE A 579 39.89 19.55 -2.36
N ALA A 580 40.32 20.20 -1.27
CA ALA A 580 40.72 19.53 -0.03
C ALA A 580 39.54 19.09 0.86
N LEU A 581 38.29 19.39 0.48
CA LEU A 581 37.07 18.97 1.19
C LEU A 581 36.41 17.73 0.56
N TYR A 582 36.53 17.57 -0.76
CA TYR A 582 35.87 16.52 -1.54
C TYR A 582 36.83 15.67 -2.43
N GLY A 583 38.11 16.04 -2.54
CA GLY A 583 39.05 15.44 -3.48
C GLY A 583 39.84 14.26 -2.88
N HIS A 584 39.89 13.16 -3.61
CA HIS A 584 40.64 11.94 -3.25
C HIS A 584 42.14 11.99 -3.59
N SER A 585 42.68 13.16 -3.97
CA SER A 585 44.09 13.37 -4.33
C SER A 585 44.87 14.22 -3.31
N THR A 586 44.22 14.67 -2.23
CA THR A 586 44.86 15.48 -1.18
C THR A 586 45.06 14.65 0.08
N LYS A 587 46.09 14.96 0.89
CA LYS A 587 46.37 14.23 2.16
C LYS A 587 45.14 14.14 3.09
N LEU A 588 44.21 15.10 3.02
CA LEU A 588 42.95 15.11 3.76
C LEU A 588 41.86 14.31 3.00
N HIS A 589 41.82 13.00 3.22
CA HIS A 589 40.83 12.12 2.61
C HIS A 589 39.54 12.06 3.46
N LEU A 590 38.57 12.93 3.15
CA LEU A 590 37.25 12.91 3.80
C LEU A 590 36.24 12.09 2.97
N PRO A 591 35.34 11.31 3.61
CA PRO A 591 34.29 10.53 2.93
C PRO A 591 33.08 11.41 2.57
N LEU A 592 33.34 12.50 1.83
CA LEU A 592 32.36 13.52 1.44
C LEU A 592 32.37 13.70 -0.08
N ILE A 593 31.18 13.71 -0.69
CA ILE A 593 31.04 13.87 -2.14
C ILE A 593 30.58 15.30 -2.44
N GLY A 594 31.29 15.98 -3.36
CA GLY A 594 30.92 17.30 -3.84
C GLY A 594 29.60 17.25 -4.63
N LEU A 595 28.65 18.13 -4.29
CA LEU A 595 27.33 18.16 -4.92
C LEU A 595 27.40 18.35 -6.44
N SER A 596 28.34 19.17 -6.91
CA SER A 596 28.50 19.49 -8.33
C SER A 596 28.98 18.27 -9.14
N GLU A 597 29.80 17.41 -8.55
CA GLU A 597 30.26 16.17 -9.21
C GLU A 597 29.16 15.10 -9.20
N GLU A 598 28.49 14.85 -8.08
CA GLU A 598 27.37 13.89 -8.09
C GLU A 598 26.20 14.39 -8.97
N PHE A 599 26.00 15.70 -9.10
CA PHE A 599 25.06 16.28 -10.08
C PHE A 599 25.49 15.99 -11.53
N LYS A 600 26.75 16.24 -11.90
CA LYS A 600 27.26 15.90 -13.26
C LYS A 600 27.08 14.41 -13.53
N VAL A 601 27.53 13.57 -12.62
CA VAL A 601 27.44 12.11 -12.71
C VAL A 601 25.98 11.66 -12.82
N ALA A 602 25.06 12.23 -12.03
CA ALA A 602 23.63 11.93 -12.13
C ALA A 602 23.04 12.34 -13.50
N ARG A 603 23.38 13.51 -14.04
CA ARG A 603 22.87 13.98 -15.34
C ARG A 603 23.50 13.24 -16.53
N SER A 604 24.76 12.81 -16.45
CA SER A 604 25.38 11.93 -17.44
C SER A 604 24.77 10.52 -17.39
N ARG A 605 24.53 9.96 -16.19
CA ARG A 605 23.75 8.72 -16.02
C ARG A 605 22.33 8.85 -16.61
N GLU A 606 21.68 10.00 -16.46
CA GLU A 606 20.35 10.28 -17.00
C GLU A 606 20.34 10.37 -18.54
N VAL A 607 21.37 10.98 -19.16
CA VAL A 607 21.58 10.95 -20.61
C VAL A 607 21.69 9.52 -21.13
N LEU A 608 22.58 8.72 -20.53
CA LEU A 608 22.78 7.31 -20.89
C LEU A 608 21.47 6.52 -20.71
N MET A 609 20.77 6.72 -19.60
CA MET A 609 19.50 6.06 -19.29
C MET A 609 18.37 6.38 -20.29
N TYR A 610 18.29 7.59 -20.85
CA TYR A 610 17.31 7.89 -21.91
C TYR A 610 17.75 7.35 -23.29
N ARG A 611 19.06 7.39 -23.60
CA ARG A 611 19.60 6.84 -24.86
C ARG A 611 19.44 5.33 -24.91
N ASP A 612 19.94 4.66 -23.88
CA ASP A 612 20.10 3.21 -23.79
C ASP A 612 18.91 2.53 -23.08
N SER A 613 17.74 3.20 -23.10
CA SER A 613 16.50 2.67 -22.54
C SER A 613 16.02 1.44 -23.31
N ARG A 614 15.42 0.49 -22.58
CA ARG A 614 14.74 -0.68 -23.15
C ARG A 614 13.36 -0.33 -23.74
N ASP A 615 12.81 0.84 -23.40
CA ASP A 615 11.59 1.36 -24.01
C ASP A 615 11.96 2.19 -25.24
N THR A 616 11.75 1.63 -26.44
CA THR A 616 12.04 2.32 -27.71
C THR A 616 11.26 3.64 -27.85
N LYS A 617 10.15 3.83 -27.13
CA LYS A 617 9.43 5.11 -27.09
C LYS A 617 10.16 6.18 -26.28
N VAL A 618 11.03 5.82 -25.32
CA VAL A 618 11.89 6.76 -24.58
C VAL A 618 13.08 7.15 -25.44
N THR A 619 13.85 6.19 -25.96
CA THR A 619 15.01 6.46 -26.82
C THR A 619 14.62 7.33 -28.01
N ALA A 620 13.52 6.97 -28.70
CA ALA A 620 13.02 7.73 -29.84
C ALA A 620 12.24 9.01 -29.47
N ALA A 621 12.07 9.37 -28.19
CA ALA A 621 11.47 10.66 -27.80
C ALA A 621 12.43 11.85 -27.94
N GLY A 622 13.75 11.64 -27.99
CA GLY A 622 14.74 12.72 -28.13
C GLY A 622 14.86 13.63 -26.89
N ILE A 623 14.81 13.03 -25.69
CA ILE A 623 14.78 13.75 -24.40
C ILE A 623 16.10 14.48 -24.13
N LEU A 624 16.12 15.81 -24.27
CA LEU A 624 17.32 16.62 -24.01
C LEU A 624 17.47 16.97 -22.51
N VAL A 625 18.55 16.48 -21.89
CA VAL A 625 18.94 16.69 -20.48
C VAL A 625 19.63 18.05 -20.31
N LYS A 626 18.86 19.13 -20.16
CA LYS A 626 19.39 20.51 -20.05
C LYS A 626 20.05 20.76 -18.67
N THR A 627 21.29 21.26 -18.67
CA THR A 627 22.13 21.53 -17.48
C THR A 627 22.69 22.97 -17.42
N GLY A 628 22.14 23.86 -18.24
CA GLY A 628 22.62 25.24 -18.43
C GLY A 628 23.72 25.37 -19.49
N ARG A 629 24.29 26.56 -19.64
CA ARG A 629 25.33 26.86 -20.66
C ARG A 629 26.76 26.48 -20.24
N LYS A 630 27.05 26.40 -18.94
CA LYS A 630 28.42 26.21 -18.41
C LYS A 630 28.96 24.79 -18.62
N TRP A 631 28.07 23.80 -18.64
CA TRP A 631 28.40 22.39 -18.82
C TRP A 631 27.17 21.67 -19.40
N GLN A 632 27.37 20.83 -20.42
CA GLN A 632 26.32 20.07 -21.09
C GLN A 632 26.52 18.57 -20.87
N ALA A 633 25.56 17.91 -20.21
CA ALA A 633 25.65 16.47 -19.93
C ALA A 633 25.81 15.62 -21.21
N GLN A 634 25.15 16.01 -22.30
CA GLN A 634 25.22 15.29 -23.58
C GLN A 634 26.63 15.32 -24.18
N GLU A 635 27.24 16.50 -24.27
CA GLU A 635 28.62 16.65 -24.76
C GLU A 635 29.62 15.91 -23.87
N ALA A 636 29.40 15.92 -22.55
CA ALA A 636 30.29 15.27 -21.59
C ALA A 636 30.23 13.75 -21.67
N VAL A 637 29.08 13.17 -22.02
CA VAL A 637 28.97 11.73 -22.34
C VAL A 637 29.69 11.42 -23.64
N THR A 638 29.41 12.14 -24.73
CA THR A 638 30.05 11.88 -26.04
C THR A 638 31.58 12.08 -25.99
N LYS A 639 32.10 13.04 -25.22
CA LYS A 639 33.53 13.26 -24.99
C LYS A 639 34.19 12.24 -24.04
N ALA A 640 33.44 11.28 -23.50
CA ALA A 640 33.95 10.18 -22.66
C ALA A 640 33.76 8.80 -23.34
N GLU A 641 33.19 8.78 -24.55
CA GLU A 641 33.03 7.62 -25.42
C GLU A 641 34.01 7.66 -26.62
N VAL A 642 34.85 8.71 -26.68
CA VAL A 642 35.93 8.97 -27.64
C VAL A 642 37.23 9.10 -26.86
#